data_AF-A0A943S7E4-F1
#
_entry.id   AF-A0A943S7E4-F1
#
_cell.length_a   1.000
_cell.length_b   1.000
_cell.length_c   1.000
_cell.angle_alpha   90.00
_cell.angle_beta   90.00
_cell.angle_gamma   90.00
#
_symmetry.space_group_name_H-M   'P 1'
#
loop_
_entity.id
_entity.type
_entity.pdbx_description
1 polymer ?
#
loop_
_entity_poly.entity_id
_entity_poly.type
_entity_poly.pdbx_seq_one_letter_code
_entity_poly.pdbx_strand_id
1 'polypeptide(L)'
;MKKVLIGLLLIIPMAIVAAVVLVTNVVLITPDITVASIAIVDPDFYQDVDSVSLYFDRPGMQYQLAALVLPKKATNKKVHWSIENSVSYDPEYEGDIATVDDNGNVTINWTGTFDVVAKTDDGGKTDRCRFEIKSDVARSAYIVYKDAKLGETPNIDITTDEIIRLEACAHPIDVDLEYVTWESSDKNVLSVDENGVVVPQGAGTATVTMKLKSKDFVSGSEKRVAPEIVRTVQITVRGGVFPTALKYVHTDSVSLSSIGAEGSTLVKSQNATLESGAIVFSGKTGYAVLEKGGKTMTLRKVESETSIVFENADVIENSTVIVGKVPYKLNAIFAASGEKASGARYYSSNTDVATIDEKTGLITAISSGEVTFTAEFGEEGKERISIDLHVRKPVIYFMLEKDAPQGIADECVYGNMYFEYSGEEMTGRLVPFRQIKVVAPEDLTGSENLNRFKWSVVSDDNIATKIDENGVITFSEFEKGVRKNVKVIAEAMDSPYAGDSIKREYNFTVMYGVNVKTADELTKAVNEEIDGKKYEVFLRNDITIRSIRYTEADTSRFSGEKGEETRTWDDAPLRLTTSLYGNGHTIDWKHRDYDDPTAKPNIMGSNILMMDGPQGKDAPRVLLRNVKIKSSELPKSNTFASKDFVGTGVLTKGNVHVQYCVIENAMFCMKVGSYNNEEEAIKKGDFAETLIEGTIMSNSSKFTCFSWCAYKNQRVVMKNCVYGQAASPSIGFSSGDDNEEHTCNLDIQGILRIYNWKQDVDLDLVGGITNDDTIDNLLKEVIQKGLSGKRFEHLFVKDSGVRYMHCGMLFSGLAHKNRVTVTGALEENGFDHEEIQISELVEETNKVLASLLKGQLNPVTVYGYTDESKTPVKHNSNLVHSQELYKLLRGE
;
A
#
# COMPACT_ATOMS: atom_id res chain seq x y z
N MET A 1 -33.93 -40.27 56.98
CA MET A 1 -32.55 -40.08 56.45
C MET A 1 -32.43 -40.36 54.95
N LYS A 2 -32.84 -41.53 54.42
CA LYS A 2 -32.73 -41.82 52.96
C LYS A 2 -33.42 -40.83 52.01
N LYS A 3 -34.62 -40.31 52.35
CA LYS A 3 -35.32 -39.32 51.51
C LYS A 3 -34.65 -37.93 51.49
N VAL A 4 -34.00 -37.54 52.59
CA VAL A 4 -33.24 -36.28 52.70
C VAL A 4 -31.91 -36.40 51.94
N LEU A 5 -31.26 -37.58 52.01
CA LEU A 5 -30.02 -37.85 51.30
C LEU A 5 -30.22 -37.89 49.77
N ILE A 6 -31.34 -38.47 49.30
CA ILE A 6 -31.70 -38.47 47.87
C ILE A 6 -32.02 -37.06 47.37
N GLY A 7 -32.69 -36.23 48.20
CA GLY A 7 -32.92 -34.81 47.89
C GLY A 7 -31.62 -34.03 47.75
N LEU A 8 -30.68 -34.19 48.70
CA LEU A 8 -29.34 -33.57 48.63
C LEU A 8 -28.52 -34.06 47.43
N LEU A 9 -28.58 -35.35 47.08
CA LEU A 9 -27.88 -35.92 45.92
C LEU A 9 -28.41 -35.44 44.57
N LEU A 10 -29.65 -34.94 44.49
CA LEU A 10 -30.21 -34.33 43.29
C LEU A 10 -29.97 -32.81 43.26
N ILE A 11 -30.07 -32.16 44.42
CA ILE A 11 -29.91 -30.70 44.54
C ILE A 11 -28.46 -30.27 44.36
N ILE A 12 -27.47 -31.03 44.85
CA ILE A 12 -26.05 -30.68 44.71
C ILE A 12 -25.61 -30.62 43.24
N PRO A 13 -25.83 -31.63 42.38
CA PRO A 13 -25.48 -31.53 40.97
C PRO A 13 -26.32 -30.50 40.22
N MET A 14 -27.60 -30.27 40.57
CA MET A 14 -28.38 -29.17 39.98
C MET A 14 -27.88 -27.80 40.42
N ALA A 15 -27.41 -27.64 41.67
CA ALA A 15 -26.81 -26.42 42.18
C ALA A 15 -25.40 -26.20 41.62
N ILE A 16 -24.63 -27.26 41.35
CA ILE A 16 -23.35 -27.19 40.64
C ILE A 16 -23.59 -26.85 39.18
N VAL A 17 -24.56 -27.45 38.49
CA VAL A 17 -24.92 -27.08 37.13
C VAL A 17 -25.48 -25.67 37.10
N ALA A 18 -26.31 -25.26 38.07
CA ALA A 18 -26.80 -23.89 38.16
C ALA A 18 -25.68 -22.91 38.48
N ALA A 19 -24.72 -23.24 39.33
CA ALA A 19 -23.55 -22.41 39.63
C ALA A 19 -22.54 -22.39 38.48
N VAL A 20 -22.34 -23.50 37.77
CA VAL A 20 -21.54 -23.57 36.55
C VAL A 20 -22.23 -22.80 35.44
N VAL A 21 -23.55 -22.89 35.29
CA VAL A 21 -24.37 -22.07 34.39
C VAL A 21 -24.34 -20.60 34.82
N LEU A 22 -24.36 -20.29 36.12
CA LEU A 22 -24.21 -18.94 36.64
C LEU A 22 -22.80 -18.40 36.43
N VAL A 23 -21.76 -19.25 36.47
CA VAL A 23 -20.34 -18.90 36.24
C VAL A 23 -19.99 -18.90 34.75
N THR A 24 -20.72 -19.63 33.91
CA THR A 24 -20.66 -19.50 32.44
C THR A 24 -21.57 -18.40 31.91
N ASN A 25 -22.60 -17.98 32.67
CA ASN A 25 -23.46 -16.82 32.42
C ASN A 25 -23.06 -15.58 33.25
N VAL A 26 -22.04 -15.67 34.12
CA VAL A 26 -21.12 -14.55 34.28
C VAL A 26 -20.62 -14.42 32.86
N VAL A 27 -21.20 -13.47 32.13
CA VAL A 27 -20.71 -13.04 30.84
C VAL A 27 -19.28 -12.64 31.17
N LEU A 28 -18.35 -13.59 31.01
CA LEU A 28 -16.98 -13.30 30.70
C LEU A 28 -17.13 -12.42 29.49
N ILE A 29 -17.15 -11.11 29.73
CA ILE A 29 -17.02 -10.09 28.72
C ILE A 29 -15.64 -10.41 28.15
N THR A 30 -15.59 -11.34 27.20
CA THR A 30 -14.35 -11.65 26.51
C THR A 30 -13.96 -10.34 25.86
N PRO A 31 -12.80 -9.76 26.21
CA PRO A 31 -12.35 -8.54 25.54
C PRO A 31 -12.45 -8.77 24.05
N ASP A 32 -12.90 -7.76 23.31
CA ASP A 32 -12.82 -7.84 21.87
C ASP A 32 -11.34 -7.90 21.49
N ILE A 33 -10.86 -9.13 21.22
CA ILE A 33 -9.47 -9.37 20.86
C ILE A 33 -9.39 -9.09 19.37
N THR A 34 -8.87 -7.92 19.04
CA THR A 34 -8.67 -7.53 17.65
C THR A 34 -7.63 -8.42 16.96
N VAL A 35 -7.79 -8.69 15.67
CA VAL A 35 -6.75 -9.33 14.85
C VAL A 35 -5.44 -8.54 14.95
N ALA A 36 -4.35 -9.25 15.26
CA ALA A 36 -3.00 -8.70 15.28
C ALA A 36 -2.29 -8.93 13.93
N SER A 37 -2.45 -10.11 13.34
CA SER A 37 -1.88 -10.48 12.04
C SER A 37 -2.68 -11.58 11.35
N ILE A 38 -2.40 -11.75 10.06
CA ILE A 38 -2.90 -12.84 9.22
C ILE A 38 -1.70 -13.40 8.43
N ALA A 39 -1.72 -14.69 8.12
CA ALA A 39 -0.77 -15.34 7.22
C ALA A 39 -1.51 -16.26 6.22
N ILE A 40 -1.14 -16.25 4.95
CA ILE A 40 -1.61 -17.17 3.92
C ILE A 40 -0.74 -18.41 3.99
N VAL A 41 -1.38 -19.57 4.19
CA VAL A 41 -0.70 -20.84 4.42
C VAL A 41 -1.24 -21.92 3.49
N ASP A 42 -0.41 -22.95 3.30
CA ASP A 42 -0.84 -24.21 2.70
C ASP A 42 -1.84 -24.92 3.64
N PRO A 43 -3.03 -25.35 3.17
CA PRO A 43 -4.06 -25.95 4.03
C PRO A 43 -3.64 -27.31 4.63
N ASP A 44 -2.74 -28.04 3.97
CA ASP A 44 -2.29 -29.37 4.40
C ASP A 44 -1.12 -29.27 5.38
N PHE A 45 -0.23 -28.28 5.20
CA PHE A 45 1.00 -28.15 5.99
C PHE A 45 0.99 -26.99 7.00
N TYR A 46 0.07 -26.02 6.89
CA TYR A 46 0.04 -24.76 7.64
C TYR A 46 1.39 -24.02 7.63
N GLN A 47 2.09 -24.08 6.49
CA GLN A 47 3.32 -23.34 6.23
C GLN A 47 3.01 -22.11 5.39
N ASP A 48 3.71 -21.01 5.64
CA ASP A 48 3.54 -19.76 4.89
C ASP A 48 3.81 -19.97 3.40
N VAL A 49 2.98 -19.38 2.55
CA VAL A 49 3.07 -19.48 1.09
C VAL A 49 3.26 -18.08 0.52
N ASP A 50 4.51 -17.64 0.44
CA ASP A 50 4.85 -16.32 -0.10
C ASP A 50 4.59 -16.23 -1.61
N SER A 51 4.80 -17.33 -2.35
CA SER A 51 4.59 -17.38 -3.79
C SER A 51 4.24 -18.76 -4.33
N VAL A 52 3.57 -18.77 -5.49
CA VAL A 52 3.16 -19.95 -6.26
C VAL A 52 3.55 -19.75 -7.72
N SER A 53 4.26 -20.71 -8.31
CA SER A 53 4.64 -20.71 -9.73
C SER A 53 4.11 -21.94 -10.43
N LEU A 54 3.32 -21.75 -11.50
CA LEU A 54 2.68 -22.84 -12.26
C LEU A 54 2.81 -22.59 -13.77
N TYR A 55 2.69 -23.66 -14.57
CA TYR A 55 2.57 -23.56 -16.02
C TYR A 55 1.10 -23.67 -16.43
N PHE A 56 0.64 -22.76 -17.28
CA PHE A 56 -0.72 -22.70 -17.78
C PHE A 56 -1.00 -23.81 -18.79
N ASP A 57 -1.87 -24.75 -18.41
CA ASP A 57 -2.34 -25.81 -19.30
C ASP A 57 -3.69 -25.45 -19.94
N ARG A 58 -4.66 -25.04 -19.12
CA ARG A 58 -6.03 -24.72 -19.53
C ARG A 58 -6.74 -23.78 -18.54
N PRO A 59 -7.77 -23.03 -18.98
CA PRO A 59 -8.61 -22.26 -18.07
C PRO A 59 -9.29 -23.15 -17.03
N GLY A 60 -9.44 -22.66 -15.80
CA GLY A 60 -10.09 -23.36 -14.70
C GLY A 60 -9.15 -24.23 -13.85
N MET A 61 -7.83 -24.07 -13.98
CA MET A 61 -6.87 -24.68 -13.04
C MET A 61 -7.11 -24.15 -11.62
N GLN A 62 -6.99 -24.99 -10.60
CA GLN A 62 -7.28 -24.60 -9.22
C GLN A 62 -6.07 -24.76 -8.30
N TYR A 63 -5.94 -23.86 -7.33
CA TYR A 63 -4.95 -23.91 -6.26
C TYR A 63 -5.60 -23.48 -4.94
N GLN A 64 -5.51 -24.31 -3.90
CA GLN A 64 -6.16 -24.04 -2.61
C GLN A 64 -5.19 -23.36 -1.65
N LEU A 65 -5.61 -22.24 -1.07
CA LEU A 65 -4.93 -21.56 0.03
C LEU A 65 -5.78 -21.61 1.31
N ALA A 66 -5.16 -21.33 2.46
CA ALA A 66 -5.85 -21.08 3.72
C ALA A 66 -5.31 -19.82 4.39
N ALA A 67 -6.07 -19.24 5.31
CA ALA A 67 -5.66 -18.07 6.09
C ALA A 67 -5.56 -18.41 7.58
N LEU A 68 -4.41 -18.10 8.19
CA LEU A 68 -4.15 -18.22 9.61
C LEU A 68 -4.26 -16.86 10.29
N VAL A 69 -5.34 -16.62 11.03
CA VAL A 69 -5.59 -15.37 11.76
C VAL A 69 -5.05 -15.47 13.20
N LEU A 70 -4.22 -14.49 13.60
CA LEU A 70 -3.59 -14.41 14.91
C LEU A 70 -3.97 -13.10 15.66
N PRO A 71 -4.11 -13.15 17.00
CA PRO A 71 -3.99 -14.34 17.84
C PRO A 71 -5.17 -15.30 17.62
N LYS A 72 -4.97 -16.60 17.91
CA LYS A 72 -6.03 -17.63 17.75
C LYS A 72 -7.32 -17.33 18.53
N LYS A 73 -7.31 -16.40 19.47
CA LYS A 73 -8.47 -15.98 20.27
C LYS A 73 -9.17 -14.72 19.71
N ALA A 74 -8.78 -14.20 18.55
CA ALA A 74 -9.45 -13.07 17.93
C ALA A 74 -10.96 -13.32 17.78
N THR A 75 -11.77 -12.32 18.09
CA THR A 75 -13.24 -12.44 18.15
C THR A 75 -13.84 -12.60 16.76
N ASN A 76 -13.36 -11.81 15.79
CA ASN A 76 -13.75 -11.88 14.38
C ASN A 76 -12.55 -12.37 13.54
N LYS A 77 -12.67 -13.58 12.97
CA LYS A 77 -11.64 -14.18 12.10
C LYS A 77 -12.07 -14.24 10.64
N LYS A 78 -13.10 -13.50 10.27
CA LYS A 78 -13.58 -13.46 8.89
C LYS A 78 -12.48 -12.87 8.00
N VAL A 79 -12.22 -13.57 6.90
CA VAL A 79 -11.23 -13.19 5.90
C VAL A 79 -11.95 -12.97 4.58
N HIS A 80 -11.57 -11.90 3.91
CA HIS A 80 -11.98 -11.56 2.56
C HIS A 80 -10.81 -11.82 1.63
N TRP A 81 -11.04 -12.62 0.60
CA TRP A 81 -10.05 -12.91 -0.42
C TRP A 81 -10.27 -12.00 -1.62
N SER A 82 -9.19 -11.58 -2.25
CA SER A 82 -9.25 -10.80 -3.48
C SER A 82 -8.04 -11.08 -4.35
N ILE A 83 -8.19 -10.83 -5.65
CA ILE A 83 -7.08 -10.79 -6.59
C ILE A 83 -6.68 -9.32 -6.77
N GLU A 84 -5.42 -9.02 -6.51
CA GLU A 84 -4.84 -7.69 -6.72
C GLU A 84 -3.63 -7.78 -7.65
N ASN A 85 -3.18 -6.63 -8.17
CA ASN A 85 -1.97 -6.53 -9.00
C ASN A 85 -1.92 -7.52 -10.17
N SER A 86 -3.08 -7.86 -10.73
CA SER A 86 -3.25 -8.77 -11.85
C SER A 86 -2.67 -8.16 -13.13
N VAL A 87 -1.78 -8.91 -13.77
CA VAL A 87 -1.11 -8.56 -15.02
C VAL A 87 -1.09 -9.80 -15.91
N SER A 88 -1.74 -9.72 -17.07
CA SER A 88 -1.61 -10.74 -18.10
C SER A 88 -0.25 -10.66 -18.79
N TYR A 89 0.33 -11.81 -19.12
CA TYR A 89 1.47 -11.89 -20.05
C TYR A 89 1.06 -11.78 -21.51
N ASP A 90 -0.25 -11.75 -21.77
CA ASP A 90 -0.84 -11.56 -23.09
C ASP A 90 -1.68 -10.26 -23.06
N PRO A 91 -1.22 -9.15 -23.67
CA PRO A 91 -1.94 -7.90 -23.68
C PRO A 91 -3.26 -7.93 -24.49
N GLU A 92 -3.50 -8.97 -25.29
CA GLU A 92 -4.77 -9.16 -26.00
C GLU A 92 -5.80 -9.92 -25.18
N TYR A 93 -5.41 -10.51 -24.04
CA TYR A 93 -6.34 -11.20 -23.17
C TYR A 93 -7.23 -10.20 -22.42
N GLU A 94 -8.50 -10.19 -22.80
CA GLU A 94 -9.55 -9.45 -22.11
C GLU A 94 -10.23 -10.37 -21.07
N GLY A 95 -9.91 -10.18 -19.79
CA GLY A 95 -10.57 -10.87 -18.69
C GLY A 95 -9.73 -10.97 -17.43
N ASP A 96 -10.32 -11.55 -16.39
CA ASP A 96 -9.58 -11.87 -15.16
C ASP A 96 -8.73 -13.10 -15.39
N ILE A 97 -7.40 -12.97 -15.24
CA ILE A 97 -6.46 -14.09 -15.36
C ILE A 97 -6.63 -15.11 -14.23
N ALA A 98 -7.21 -14.69 -13.10
CA ALA A 98 -7.57 -15.54 -11.98
C ALA A 98 -8.71 -14.94 -11.16
N THR A 99 -9.38 -15.79 -10.40
CA THR A 99 -10.38 -15.43 -9.39
C THR A 99 -10.10 -16.20 -8.11
N VAL A 100 -10.57 -15.70 -6.96
CA VAL A 100 -10.48 -16.41 -5.68
C VAL A 100 -11.84 -16.36 -5.00
N ASP A 101 -12.27 -17.49 -4.43
CA ASP A 101 -13.52 -17.55 -3.66
C ASP A 101 -13.32 -17.24 -2.18
N ASP A 102 -14.41 -17.14 -1.42
CA ASP A 102 -14.39 -16.84 0.03
C ASP A 102 -13.65 -17.91 0.87
N ASN A 103 -13.38 -19.09 0.29
CA ASN A 103 -12.65 -20.17 0.95
C ASN A 103 -11.17 -20.21 0.57
N GLY A 104 -10.67 -19.26 -0.23
CA GLY A 104 -9.28 -19.22 -0.69
C GLY A 104 -8.97 -20.21 -1.81
N ASN A 105 -9.98 -20.71 -2.54
CA ASN A 105 -9.75 -21.49 -3.75
C ASN A 105 -9.51 -20.56 -4.95
N VAL A 106 -8.29 -20.60 -5.49
CA VAL A 106 -7.85 -19.75 -6.60
C VAL A 106 -8.12 -20.49 -7.91
N THR A 107 -8.95 -19.92 -8.79
CA THR A 107 -9.19 -20.43 -10.14
C THR A 107 -8.41 -19.60 -11.16
N ILE A 108 -7.45 -20.23 -11.84
CA ILE A 108 -6.57 -19.65 -12.85
C ILE A 108 -7.19 -19.84 -14.23
N ASN A 109 -7.38 -18.73 -14.95
CA ASN A 109 -7.99 -18.66 -16.27
C ASN A 109 -6.99 -18.34 -17.37
N TRP A 110 -5.88 -17.67 -17.05
CA TRP A 110 -4.88 -17.26 -18.04
C TRP A 110 -3.47 -17.08 -17.45
N THR A 111 -2.51 -16.85 -18.34
CA THR A 111 -1.09 -16.63 -18.02
C THR A 111 -0.86 -15.20 -17.54
N GLY A 112 0.02 -15.03 -16.56
CA GLY A 112 0.27 -13.74 -15.96
C GLY A 112 0.78 -13.83 -14.53
N THR A 113 0.81 -12.69 -13.87
CA THR A 113 1.08 -12.59 -12.44
C THR A 113 -0.06 -11.89 -11.72
N PHE A 114 -0.33 -12.28 -10.48
CA PHE A 114 -1.29 -11.62 -9.61
C PHE A 114 -0.95 -11.88 -8.14
N ASP A 115 -1.51 -11.08 -7.24
CA ASP A 115 -1.50 -11.34 -5.80
C ASP A 115 -2.85 -11.90 -5.38
N VAL A 116 -2.83 -13.00 -4.63
CA VAL A 116 -3.96 -13.39 -3.81
C VAL A 116 -3.82 -12.71 -2.46
N VAL A 117 -4.78 -11.88 -2.11
CA VAL A 117 -4.75 -11.07 -0.89
C VAL A 117 -5.82 -11.55 0.06
N ALA A 118 -5.40 -11.94 1.26
CA ALA A 118 -6.29 -12.26 2.37
C ALA A 118 -6.37 -11.05 3.29
N LYS A 119 -7.55 -10.45 3.43
CA LYS A 119 -7.81 -9.29 4.29
C LYS A 119 -8.78 -9.67 5.41
N THR A 120 -8.37 -9.49 6.65
CA THR A 120 -9.26 -9.64 7.80
C THR A 120 -10.26 -8.51 7.87
N ASP A 121 -11.51 -8.85 8.21
CA ASP A 121 -12.57 -7.85 8.40
C ASP A 121 -12.25 -6.95 9.62
N ASP A 122 -11.81 -7.58 10.71
CA ASP A 122 -11.34 -6.91 11.91
C ASP A 122 -9.86 -6.48 11.77
N GLY A 123 -9.57 -5.23 12.12
CA GLY A 123 -8.23 -4.65 12.03
C GLY A 123 -7.70 -4.40 10.62
N GLY A 124 -8.38 -4.89 9.58
CA GLY A 124 -7.98 -4.69 8.18
C GLY A 124 -6.62 -5.28 7.84
N LYS A 125 -6.12 -6.25 8.62
CA LYS A 125 -4.79 -6.85 8.41
C LYS A 125 -4.81 -7.68 7.14
N THR A 126 -3.74 -7.57 6.36
CA THR A 126 -3.60 -8.24 5.06
C THR A 126 -2.37 -9.12 5.03
N ASP A 127 -2.47 -10.24 4.32
CA ASP A 127 -1.31 -10.98 3.83
C ASP A 127 -1.48 -11.30 2.33
N ARG A 128 -0.38 -11.57 1.63
CA ARG A 128 -0.34 -11.68 0.17
C ARG A 128 0.48 -12.88 -0.28
N CYS A 129 -0.06 -13.63 -1.23
CA CYS A 129 0.64 -14.71 -1.93
C CYS A 129 0.76 -14.35 -3.41
N ARG A 130 2.00 -14.28 -3.92
CA ARG A 130 2.27 -13.93 -5.33
C ARG A 130 2.13 -15.16 -6.22
N PHE A 131 1.28 -15.08 -7.23
CA PHE A 131 1.17 -16.09 -8.29
C PHE A 131 1.93 -15.67 -9.54
N GLU A 132 2.62 -16.64 -10.15
CA GLU A 132 3.24 -16.54 -11.46
C GLU A 132 2.79 -17.74 -12.32
N ILE A 133 2.02 -17.45 -13.37
CA ILE A 133 1.43 -18.44 -14.27
C ILE A 133 2.11 -18.32 -15.65
N LYS A 134 3.03 -19.23 -15.95
CA LYS A 134 3.87 -19.22 -17.15
C LYS A 134 3.23 -19.92 -18.35
N SER A 135 3.68 -19.61 -19.55
CA SER A 135 3.31 -20.26 -20.81
C SER A 135 4.52 -20.79 -21.56
N ASP A 136 4.46 -22.05 -21.97
CA ASP A 136 5.43 -22.62 -22.93
C ASP A 136 4.94 -22.55 -24.40
N VAL A 137 3.72 -22.03 -24.61
CA VAL A 137 3.06 -22.06 -25.92
C VAL A 137 2.77 -20.65 -26.41
N ALA A 138 3.27 -20.34 -27.60
CA ALA A 138 2.84 -19.17 -28.36
C ALA A 138 1.45 -19.45 -28.92
N ARG A 139 0.48 -18.59 -28.60
CA ARG A 139 -0.91 -18.66 -29.04
C ARG A 139 -1.21 -17.68 -30.17
N SER A 140 -0.52 -16.54 -30.18
CA SER A 140 -0.59 -15.55 -31.27
C SER A 140 0.82 -15.04 -31.62
N ALA A 141 0.93 -14.44 -32.81
CA ALA A 141 2.17 -13.84 -33.28
C ALA A 141 1.90 -12.66 -34.22
N TYR A 142 2.82 -11.69 -34.25
CA TYR A 142 2.69 -10.42 -34.97
C TYR A 142 3.99 -10.05 -35.69
N ILE A 143 3.84 -9.41 -36.85
CA ILE A 143 4.93 -8.71 -37.53
C ILE A 143 4.83 -7.25 -37.14
N VAL A 144 5.85 -6.73 -36.45
CA VAL A 144 5.91 -5.36 -35.95
C VAL A 144 6.89 -4.54 -36.80
N TYR A 145 6.51 -3.30 -37.10
CA TYR A 145 7.34 -2.34 -37.81
C TYR A 145 7.06 -0.92 -37.28
N LYS A 146 8.11 -0.22 -36.81
CA LYS A 146 8.01 1.11 -36.18
C LYS A 146 6.96 1.11 -35.05
N ASP A 147 6.16 2.17 -34.93
CA ASP A 147 5.13 2.36 -33.90
C ASP A 147 3.78 1.69 -34.26
N ALA A 148 3.78 0.67 -35.12
CA ALA A 148 2.57 -0.05 -35.46
C ALA A 148 1.97 -0.69 -34.20
N LYS A 149 0.66 -0.53 -33.99
CA LYS A 149 -0.04 -1.19 -32.90
C LYS A 149 0.02 -2.69 -33.07
N LEU A 150 0.26 -3.38 -31.98
CA LEU A 150 0.19 -4.82 -31.95
C LEU A 150 -1.21 -5.29 -32.40
N GLY A 151 -1.29 -6.38 -33.15
CA GLY A 151 -2.52 -6.89 -33.74
C GLY A 151 -2.86 -6.31 -35.11
N GLU A 152 -2.32 -5.15 -35.49
CA GLU A 152 -2.53 -4.55 -36.80
C GLU A 152 -1.45 -5.03 -37.80
N THR A 153 -1.86 -5.37 -39.03
CA THR A 153 -0.88 -5.64 -40.10
C THR A 153 -0.36 -4.29 -40.62
N PRO A 154 0.95 -4.00 -40.51
CA PRO A 154 1.46 -2.70 -40.93
C PRO A 154 1.37 -2.56 -42.45
N ASN A 155 0.99 -1.37 -42.93
CA ASN A 155 1.15 -1.02 -44.33
C ASN A 155 2.54 -0.41 -44.55
N ILE A 156 3.38 -1.06 -45.35
CA ILE A 156 4.79 -0.69 -45.51
C ILE A 156 5.06 -0.20 -46.93
N ASP A 157 5.31 1.10 -47.06
CA ASP A 157 5.80 1.77 -48.26
C ASP A 157 7.22 2.27 -48.01
N ILE A 158 8.19 1.80 -48.81
CA ILE A 158 9.61 2.18 -48.71
C ILE A 158 10.19 2.49 -50.10
N THR A 159 11.35 3.14 -50.15
CA THR A 159 12.11 3.36 -51.39
C THR A 159 13.29 2.39 -51.55
N THR A 160 13.85 2.27 -52.76
CA THR A 160 15.01 1.38 -53.03
C THR A 160 16.25 1.68 -52.20
N ASP A 161 16.31 2.85 -51.58
CA ASP A 161 17.39 3.34 -50.71
C ASP A 161 17.00 3.37 -49.22
N GLU A 162 16.00 2.56 -48.81
CA GLU A 162 15.55 2.41 -47.42
C GLU A 162 15.61 0.94 -46.98
N ILE A 163 16.63 0.59 -46.17
CA ILE A 163 16.70 -0.70 -45.49
C ILE A 163 15.89 -0.61 -44.19
N ILE A 164 15.04 -1.60 -43.96
CA ILE A 164 14.20 -1.66 -42.75
C ILE A 164 14.39 -3.00 -42.03
N ARG A 165 13.93 -3.08 -40.79
CA ARG A 165 13.86 -4.31 -40.03
C ARG A 165 12.42 -4.57 -39.59
N LEU A 166 11.94 -5.77 -39.85
CA LEU A 166 10.69 -6.31 -39.29
C LEU A 166 11.01 -7.08 -38.02
N GLU A 167 10.11 -6.99 -37.04
CA GLU A 167 10.24 -7.72 -35.79
C GLU A 167 9.14 -8.77 -35.66
N ALA A 168 9.49 -9.91 -35.07
CA ALA A 168 8.53 -10.96 -34.75
C ALA A 168 8.18 -10.88 -33.26
N CYS A 169 6.90 -10.78 -32.96
CA CYS A 169 6.36 -10.82 -31.61
C CYS A 169 5.51 -12.08 -31.42
N ALA A 170 5.53 -12.69 -30.24
CA ALA A 170 4.69 -13.85 -29.90
C ALA A 170 4.08 -13.67 -28.52
N HIS A 171 2.81 -14.05 -28.38
CA HIS A 171 2.09 -14.00 -27.10
C HIS A 171 1.54 -15.36 -26.69
N PRO A 172 1.47 -15.67 -25.37
CA PRO A 172 1.89 -14.83 -24.23
C PRO A 172 3.38 -14.50 -24.22
N ILE A 173 3.75 -13.30 -23.76
CA ILE A 173 5.07 -12.68 -23.95
C ILE A 173 6.21 -13.43 -23.26
N ASP A 174 5.88 -14.30 -22.31
CA ASP A 174 6.84 -15.09 -21.54
C ASP A 174 7.33 -16.34 -22.27
N VAL A 175 6.72 -16.70 -23.41
CA VAL A 175 7.09 -17.89 -24.18
C VAL A 175 8.51 -17.83 -24.76
N ASP A 176 9.19 -18.99 -24.76
CA ASP A 176 10.46 -19.20 -25.42
C ASP A 176 10.28 -19.68 -26.88
N LEU A 177 10.98 -19.04 -27.81
CA LEU A 177 10.89 -19.39 -29.24
C LEU A 177 11.95 -20.43 -29.64
N GLU A 178 11.55 -21.37 -30.49
CA GLU A 178 12.46 -22.34 -31.12
C GLU A 178 13.09 -21.74 -32.39
N TYR A 179 12.26 -21.15 -33.25
CA TYR A 179 12.70 -20.44 -34.44
C TYR A 179 11.72 -19.35 -34.90
N VAL A 180 12.27 -18.40 -35.63
CA VAL A 180 11.55 -17.47 -36.51
C VAL A 180 12.21 -17.53 -37.88
N THR A 181 11.42 -17.65 -38.94
CA THR A 181 11.94 -17.66 -40.33
C THR A 181 11.18 -16.67 -41.18
N TRP A 182 11.89 -16.01 -42.09
CA TRP A 182 11.34 -15.01 -43.00
C TRP A 182 11.54 -15.43 -44.46
N GLU A 183 10.57 -15.12 -45.32
CA GLU A 183 10.64 -15.40 -46.75
C GLU A 183 9.97 -14.28 -47.57
N SER A 184 10.58 -13.88 -48.69
CA SER A 184 10.00 -12.95 -49.66
C SER A 184 9.39 -13.70 -50.83
N SER A 185 8.18 -13.30 -51.26
CA SER A 185 7.51 -13.86 -52.43
C SER A 185 8.19 -13.49 -53.76
N ASP A 186 8.96 -12.39 -53.80
CA ASP A 186 9.69 -11.95 -54.99
C ASP A 186 11.03 -11.28 -54.62
N LYS A 187 12.11 -12.04 -54.79
CA LYS A 187 13.49 -11.58 -54.51
C LYS A 187 14.00 -10.50 -55.47
N ASN A 188 13.33 -10.27 -56.61
CA ASN A 188 13.66 -9.17 -57.51
C ASN A 188 13.12 -7.82 -57.02
N VAL A 189 12.11 -7.85 -56.15
CA VAL A 189 11.56 -6.64 -55.51
C VAL A 189 12.28 -6.36 -54.19
N LEU A 190 12.40 -7.36 -53.31
CA LEU A 190 13.11 -7.25 -52.04
C LEU A 190 13.57 -8.62 -51.53
N SER A 191 14.65 -8.63 -50.77
CA SER A 191 15.10 -9.77 -49.96
C SER A 191 14.84 -9.52 -48.48
N VAL A 192 14.66 -10.58 -47.70
CA VAL A 192 14.58 -10.54 -46.24
C VAL A 192 15.53 -11.57 -45.66
N ASP A 193 16.32 -11.18 -44.66
CA ASP A 193 17.25 -12.08 -43.96
C ASP A 193 16.60 -12.82 -42.78
N GLU A 194 17.39 -13.67 -42.12
CA GLU A 194 16.94 -14.49 -40.98
C GLU A 194 16.60 -13.66 -39.74
N ASN A 195 17.06 -12.40 -39.67
CA ASN A 195 16.80 -11.47 -38.57
C ASN A 195 15.68 -10.46 -38.90
N GLY A 196 14.98 -10.64 -40.03
CA GLY A 196 13.89 -9.78 -40.49
C GLY A 196 14.35 -8.48 -41.16
N VAL A 197 15.63 -8.34 -41.52
CA VAL A 197 16.12 -7.16 -42.25
C VAL A 197 15.70 -7.26 -43.71
N VAL A 198 14.93 -6.28 -44.17
CA VAL A 198 14.41 -6.19 -45.53
C VAL A 198 15.29 -5.23 -46.34
N VAL A 199 15.85 -5.75 -47.42
CA VAL A 199 16.69 -4.99 -48.37
C VAL A 199 15.96 -4.90 -49.70
N PRO A 200 15.56 -3.68 -50.13
CA PRO A 200 14.99 -3.46 -51.45
C PRO A 200 15.96 -3.85 -52.57
N GLN A 201 15.43 -4.46 -53.64
CA GLN A 201 16.19 -4.86 -54.83
C GLN A 201 15.66 -4.18 -56.11
N GLY A 202 14.38 -3.85 -56.14
CA GLY A 202 13.73 -3.20 -57.27
C GLY A 202 12.34 -2.67 -56.93
N ALA A 203 11.83 -1.75 -57.74
CA ALA A 203 10.48 -1.22 -57.56
C ALA A 203 9.42 -2.30 -57.86
N GLY A 204 8.40 -2.38 -57.03
CA GLY A 204 7.35 -3.39 -57.12
C GLY A 204 6.69 -3.65 -55.78
N THR A 205 5.96 -4.76 -55.68
CA THR A 205 5.30 -5.16 -54.45
C THR A 205 5.58 -6.64 -54.19
N ALA A 206 5.98 -6.96 -52.96
CA ALA A 206 6.23 -8.33 -52.53
C ALA A 206 5.58 -8.59 -51.17
N THR A 207 5.23 -9.84 -50.92
CA THR A 207 4.74 -10.31 -49.62
C THR A 207 5.89 -10.96 -48.86
N VAL A 208 6.11 -10.50 -47.64
CA VAL A 208 7.03 -11.13 -46.68
C VAL A 208 6.22 -12.05 -45.77
N THR A 209 6.65 -13.31 -45.66
CA THR A 209 6.06 -14.33 -44.80
C THR A 209 6.96 -14.59 -43.60
N MET A 210 6.41 -14.49 -42.40
CA MET A 210 7.04 -14.88 -41.14
C MET A 210 6.43 -16.20 -40.67
N LYS A 211 7.27 -17.16 -40.29
CA LYS A 211 6.85 -18.35 -39.53
C LYS A 211 7.53 -18.35 -38.18
N LEU A 212 6.78 -18.65 -37.15
CA LEU A 212 7.24 -18.63 -35.76
C LEU A 212 6.75 -19.89 -35.05
N LYS A 213 7.64 -20.51 -34.27
CA LYS A 213 7.31 -21.69 -33.45
C LYS A 213 7.94 -21.55 -32.07
N SER A 214 7.17 -21.81 -31.01
CA SER A 214 7.72 -21.93 -29.65
C SER A 214 8.38 -23.29 -29.45
N LYS A 215 9.18 -23.43 -28.38
CA LYS A 215 9.77 -24.73 -28.02
C LYS A 215 8.68 -25.74 -27.68
N ASP A 216 8.91 -27.02 -28.04
CA ASP A 216 8.05 -28.11 -27.58
C ASP A 216 8.11 -28.24 -26.04
N PHE A 217 6.99 -28.65 -25.41
CA PHE A 217 6.86 -28.64 -23.95
C PHE A 217 6.17 -29.91 -23.43
N VAL A 218 6.18 -30.10 -22.11
CA VAL A 218 5.58 -31.25 -21.43
C VAL A 218 4.52 -30.77 -20.45
N SER A 219 3.29 -31.28 -20.60
CA SER A 219 2.20 -31.04 -19.64
C SER A 219 1.94 -32.36 -18.90
N GLY A 220 2.34 -32.44 -17.63
CA GLY A 220 2.30 -33.67 -16.85
C GLY A 220 3.26 -34.73 -17.39
N SER A 221 2.72 -35.85 -17.92
CA SER A 221 3.52 -36.94 -18.51
C SER A 221 3.47 -36.98 -20.04
N GLU A 222 2.75 -36.05 -20.68
CA GLU A 222 2.59 -36.01 -22.14
C GLU A 222 3.43 -34.90 -22.78
N LYS A 223 4.22 -35.26 -23.79
CA LYS A 223 4.91 -34.29 -24.64
C LYS A 223 3.89 -33.65 -25.60
N ARG A 224 3.83 -32.33 -25.63
CA ARG A 224 3.02 -31.55 -26.57
C ARG A 224 3.92 -30.81 -27.54
N VAL A 225 3.52 -30.81 -28.82
CA VAL A 225 4.23 -30.12 -29.90
C VAL A 225 3.63 -28.73 -30.04
N ALA A 226 4.49 -27.71 -30.03
CA ALA A 226 4.05 -26.33 -30.22
C ALA A 226 3.56 -26.10 -31.66
N PRO A 227 2.43 -25.40 -31.87
CA PRO A 227 1.96 -25.07 -33.22
C PRO A 227 2.90 -24.07 -33.91
N GLU A 228 3.06 -24.19 -35.23
CA GLU A 228 3.70 -23.17 -36.05
C GLU A 228 2.66 -22.09 -36.42
N ILE A 229 3.01 -20.82 -36.17
CA ILE A 229 2.18 -19.65 -36.49
C ILE A 229 2.76 -18.95 -37.71
N VAL A 230 1.94 -18.72 -38.73
CA VAL A 230 2.32 -18.02 -39.97
C VAL A 230 1.66 -16.64 -40.03
N ARG A 231 2.43 -15.62 -40.40
CA ARG A 231 1.96 -14.24 -40.66
C ARG A 231 2.56 -13.71 -41.95
N THR A 232 1.89 -12.75 -42.57
CA THR A 232 2.34 -12.12 -43.81
C THR A 232 2.14 -10.62 -43.77
N VAL A 233 3.06 -9.87 -44.37
CA VAL A 233 2.93 -8.43 -44.59
C VAL A 233 3.25 -8.11 -46.05
N GLN A 234 2.51 -7.18 -46.65
CA GLN A 234 2.79 -6.69 -48.00
C GLN A 234 3.66 -5.44 -47.92
N ILE A 235 4.72 -5.41 -48.72
CA ILE A 235 5.65 -4.28 -48.79
C ILE A 235 5.68 -3.75 -50.22
N THR A 236 5.47 -2.45 -50.37
CA THR A 236 5.59 -1.75 -51.66
C THR A 236 6.90 -0.98 -51.70
N VAL A 237 7.74 -1.29 -52.69
CA VAL A 237 9.02 -0.64 -52.95
C VAL A 237 8.84 0.32 -54.13
N ARG A 238 9.16 1.60 -53.90
CA ARG A 238 9.17 2.64 -54.93
C ARG A 238 10.60 2.97 -55.34
N GLY A 239 10.78 3.52 -56.55
CA GLY A 239 12.09 4.02 -56.97
C GLY A 239 12.57 5.13 -56.04
N GLY A 240 13.74 4.91 -55.41
CA GLY A 240 14.42 5.88 -54.56
C GLY A 240 15.35 6.80 -55.34
N VAL A 241 16.10 7.63 -54.61
CA VAL A 241 17.16 8.48 -55.19
C VAL A 241 18.33 7.62 -55.61
N PHE A 242 18.66 6.60 -54.80
CA PHE A 242 19.68 5.61 -55.12
C PHE A 242 19.07 4.23 -55.41
N PRO A 243 19.75 3.39 -56.22
CA PRO A 243 19.33 2.01 -56.43
C PRO A 243 19.42 1.12 -55.18
N THR A 244 20.27 1.49 -54.22
CA THR A 244 20.43 0.82 -52.91
C THR A 244 20.95 1.84 -51.89
N ALA A 245 20.70 1.60 -50.60
CA ALA A 245 21.27 2.38 -49.50
C ALA A 245 22.75 2.02 -49.20
N LEU A 246 23.16 0.79 -49.52
CA LEU A 246 24.49 0.27 -49.19
C LEU A 246 25.03 -0.58 -50.34
N LYS A 247 26.30 -0.36 -50.69
CA LYS A 247 27.01 -1.17 -51.70
C LYS A 247 28.46 -1.42 -51.30
N TYR A 248 28.89 -2.66 -51.37
CA TYR A 248 30.28 -3.04 -51.19
C TYR A 248 31.03 -3.04 -52.51
N VAL A 249 32.29 -2.62 -52.49
CA VAL A 249 33.17 -2.54 -53.66
C VAL A 249 34.56 -3.01 -53.29
N HIS A 250 35.24 -3.69 -54.21
CA HIS A 250 36.62 -4.15 -54.01
C HIS A 250 37.61 -3.43 -54.95
N THR A 251 37.12 -2.58 -55.86
CA THR A 251 37.97 -1.79 -56.76
C THR A 251 38.41 -0.49 -56.11
N ASP A 252 39.58 0.01 -56.51
CA ASP A 252 40.12 1.26 -55.99
C ASP A 252 39.40 2.50 -56.55
N SER A 253 38.65 2.35 -57.63
CA SER A 253 37.83 3.43 -58.21
C SER A 253 36.47 2.91 -58.66
N VAL A 254 35.43 3.72 -58.44
CA VAL A 254 34.03 3.43 -58.78
C VAL A 254 33.37 4.69 -59.33
N SER A 255 32.90 4.67 -60.57
CA SER A 255 32.17 5.81 -61.16
C SER A 255 30.81 6.00 -60.48
N LEU A 256 30.43 7.26 -60.23
CA LEU A 256 29.10 7.58 -59.70
C LEU A 256 27.97 7.15 -60.64
N SER A 257 28.20 7.19 -61.96
CA SER A 257 27.22 6.76 -62.96
C SER A 257 26.91 5.26 -62.87
N SER A 258 27.92 4.41 -62.64
CA SER A 258 27.76 2.94 -62.60
C SER A 258 27.04 2.43 -61.36
N ILE A 259 26.88 3.30 -60.35
CA ILE A 259 26.17 3.00 -59.10
C ILE A 259 24.89 3.85 -58.95
N GLY A 260 24.48 4.58 -59.99
CA GLY A 260 23.26 5.40 -59.95
C GLY A 260 23.35 6.62 -59.03
N ALA A 261 24.56 7.07 -58.69
CA ALA A 261 24.82 8.19 -57.78
C ALA A 261 25.33 9.44 -58.49
N GLU A 262 25.08 9.60 -59.78
CA GLU A 262 25.50 10.78 -60.53
C GLU A 262 24.90 12.06 -59.94
N GLY A 263 25.75 13.09 -59.79
CA GLY A 263 25.39 14.37 -59.17
C GLY A 263 25.34 14.36 -57.64
N SER A 264 25.77 13.28 -56.98
CA SER A 264 25.84 13.21 -55.51
C SER A 264 27.08 13.94 -54.97
N THR A 265 27.00 14.40 -53.74
CA THR A 265 28.12 14.97 -52.99
C THR A 265 28.68 13.95 -52.00
N LEU A 266 29.98 14.00 -51.72
CA LEU A 266 30.61 13.17 -50.68
C LEU A 266 30.49 13.89 -49.34
N VAL A 267 29.70 13.35 -48.41
CA VAL A 267 29.40 13.99 -47.12
C VAL A 267 30.18 13.40 -45.95
N LYS A 268 30.61 12.14 -46.07
CA LYS A 268 31.47 11.48 -45.08
C LYS A 268 32.34 10.44 -45.77
N SER A 269 33.60 10.32 -45.37
CA SER A 269 34.45 9.26 -45.90
C SER A 269 35.56 8.85 -44.94
N GLN A 270 36.11 7.67 -45.21
CA GLN A 270 37.37 7.19 -44.67
C GLN A 270 38.13 6.51 -45.81
N ASN A 271 39.38 6.93 -46.04
CA ASN A 271 40.22 6.44 -47.13
C ASN A 271 39.55 6.54 -48.51
N ALA A 272 38.67 7.55 -48.72
CA ALA A 272 37.95 7.74 -49.98
C ALA A 272 37.80 9.22 -50.32
N THR A 273 38.02 9.57 -51.59
CA THR A 273 37.85 10.91 -52.17
C THR A 273 36.92 10.87 -53.38
N LEU A 274 36.27 12.00 -53.68
CA LEU A 274 35.47 12.17 -54.90
C LEU A 274 36.30 12.91 -55.95
N GLU A 275 36.69 12.22 -57.01
CA GLU A 275 37.57 12.73 -58.07
C GLU A 275 36.96 12.44 -59.44
N SER A 276 36.79 13.49 -60.27
CA SER A 276 36.31 13.37 -61.65
C SER A 276 35.03 12.53 -61.84
N GLY A 277 34.08 12.62 -60.89
CA GLY A 277 32.82 11.87 -60.95
C GLY A 277 32.94 10.38 -60.55
N ALA A 278 34.02 10.01 -59.86
CA ALA A 278 34.23 8.69 -59.29
C ALA A 278 34.69 8.78 -57.83
N ILE A 279 34.33 7.78 -57.02
CA ILE A 279 34.93 7.59 -55.71
C ILE A 279 36.22 6.81 -55.88
N VAL A 280 37.31 7.35 -55.33
CA VAL A 280 38.65 6.77 -55.35
C VAL A 280 39.03 6.41 -53.92
N PHE A 281 39.35 5.14 -53.68
CA PHE A 281 39.79 4.64 -52.39
C PHE A 281 41.32 4.60 -52.32
N SER A 282 41.90 5.14 -51.25
CA SER A 282 43.35 5.19 -51.01
C SER A 282 43.87 4.06 -50.12
N GLY A 283 42.98 3.23 -49.57
CA GLY A 283 43.30 2.13 -48.66
C GLY A 283 42.59 0.83 -49.05
N LYS A 284 43.07 -0.28 -48.46
CA LYS A 284 42.46 -1.62 -48.63
C LYS A 284 41.02 -1.68 -48.11
N THR A 285 40.71 -0.86 -47.11
CA THR A 285 39.37 -0.68 -46.53
C THR A 285 39.06 0.81 -46.40
N GLY A 286 37.78 1.14 -46.36
CA GLY A 286 37.31 2.52 -46.27
C GLY A 286 35.82 2.62 -46.56
N TYR A 287 35.28 3.83 -46.48
CA TYR A 287 33.89 4.08 -46.85
C TYR A 287 33.72 5.48 -47.46
N ALA A 288 32.65 5.63 -48.23
CA ALA A 288 32.19 6.91 -48.78
C ALA A 288 30.66 6.99 -48.64
N VAL A 289 30.16 8.02 -47.98
CA VAL A 289 28.74 8.33 -47.86
C VAL A 289 28.42 9.44 -48.85
N LEU A 290 27.57 9.10 -49.82
CA LEU A 290 27.12 9.99 -50.89
C LEU A 290 25.74 10.53 -50.54
N GLU A 291 25.53 11.83 -50.70
CA GLU A 291 24.23 12.47 -50.48
C GLU A 291 23.67 13.03 -51.79
N LYS A 292 22.37 12.80 -52.01
CA LYS A 292 21.60 13.40 -53.10
C LYS A 292 20.14 13.53 -52.68
N GLY A 293 19.56 14.72 -52.84
CA GLY A 293 18.14 14.94 -52.54
C GLY A 293 17.73 14.63 -51.10
N GLY A 294 18.65 14.79 -50.13
CA GLY A 294 18.40 14.48 -48.71
C GLY A 294 18.43 12.98 -48.36
N LYS A 295 18.74 12.11 -49.33
CA LYS A 295 18.98 10.67 -49.12
C LYS A 295 20.47 10.39 -49.18
N THR A 296 20.89 9.29 -48.55
CA THR A 296 22.29 8.87 -48.53
C THR A 296 22.48 7.45 -49.03
N MET A 297 23.57 7.21 -49.77
CA MET A 297 24.07 5.88 -50.10
C MET A 297 25.49 5.70 -49.57
N THR A 298 25.76 4.57 -48.92
CA THR A 298 27.08 4.24 -48.41
C THR A 298 27.78 3.25 -49.35
N LEU A 299 28.99 3.58 -49.77
CA LEU A 299 29.94 2.66 -50.39
C LEU A 299 30.93 2.19 -49.34
N ARG A 300 31.15 0.88 -49.22
CA ARG A 300 32.17 0.29 -48.35
C ARG A 300 33.22 -0.45 -49.18
N LYS A 301 34.48 -0.06 -49.03
CA LYS A 301 35.62 -0.72 -49.67
C LYS A 301 36.05 -1.94 -48.86
N VAL A 302 36.12 -3.08 -49.52
CA VAL A 302 36.70 -4.33 -48.99
C VAL A 302 38.02 -4.64 -49.70
N GLU A 303 38.85 -5.49 -49.08
CA GLU A 303 40.19 -5.79 -49.56
C GLU A 303 40.16 -6.58 -50.88
N SER A 304 39.22 -7.53 -51.02
CA SER A 304 39.12 -8.39 -52.19
C SER A 304 37.68 -8.83 -52.47
N GLU A 305 37.46 -9.49 -53.62
CA GLU A 305 36.18 -10.12 -53.95
C GLU A 305 35.77 -11.23 -52.97
N THR A 306 36.75 -11.85 -52.30
CA THR A 306 36.53 -12.93 -51.32
C THR A 306 36.41 -12.44 -49.88
N SER A 307 36.48 -11.13 -49.65
CA SER A 307 36.32 -10.58 -48.31
C SER A 307 34.90 -10.79 -47.78
N ILE A 308 34.80 -11.26 -46.54
CA ILE A 308 33.52 -11.54 -45.89
C ILE A 308 33.05 -10.36 -45.05
N VAL A 309 31.74 -10.23 -44.88
CA VAL A 309 31.07 -9.33 -43.92
C VAL A 309 29.90 -10.07 -43.28
N PHE A 310 29.42 -9.58 -42.13
CA PHE A 310 28.13 -10.03 -41.63
C PHE A 310 27.02 -9.41 -42.48
N GLU A 311 26.10 -10.25 -42.95
CA GLU A 311 24.90 -9.83 -43.66
C GLU A 311 24.18 -8.75 -42.85
N ASN A 312 23.93 -7.59 -43.47
CA ASN A 312 23.25 -6.45 -42.86
C ASN A 312 23.89 -5.93 -41.55
N ALA A 313 25.21 -6.08 -41.37
CA ALA A 313 25.94 -5.63 -40.18
C ALA A 313 25.53 -4.22 -39.70
N ASP A 314 25.37 -3.27 -40.61
CA ASP A 314 25.03 -1.86 -40.33
C ASP A 314 23.66 -1.68 -39.63
N VAL A 315 22.77 -2.66 -39.74
CA VAL A 315 21.44 -2.66 -39.11
C VAL A 315 21.44 -3.43 -37.78
N ILE A 316 22.35 -4.40 -37.63
CA ILE A 316 22.37 -5.33 -36.49
C ILE A 316 23.50 -5.07 -35.49
N GLU A 317 24.51 -4.28 -35.85
CA GLU A 317 25.62 -3.92 -34.97
C GLU A 317 25.12 -3.18 -33.74
N ASN A 318 25.65 -3.53 -32.56
CA ASN A 318 25.22 -3.04 -31.25
C ASN A 318 23.76 -3.33 -30.88
N SER A 319 23.02 -4.12 -31.67
CA SER A 319 21.65 -4.50 -31.34
C SER A 319 21.57 -5.35 -30.06
N THR A 320 20.39 -5.35 -29.46
CA THR A 320 20.10 -6.13 -28.25
C THR A 320 19.53 -7.50 -28.62
N VAL A 321 20.14 -8.56 -28.10
CA VAL A 321 19.63 -9.92 -28.16
C VAL A 321 18.92 -10.24 -26.85
N ILE A 322 17.62 -10.53 -26.93
CA ILE A 322 16.81 -10.86 -25.75
C ILE A 322 16.84 -12.37 -25.51
N VAL A 323 17.23 -12.79 -24.31
CA VAL A 323 17.31 -14.19 -23.90
C VAL A 323 15.95 -14.90 -24.08
N GLY A 324 15.94 -16.05 -24.75
CA GLY A 324 14.76 -16.90 -24.94
C GLY A 324 13.75 -16.42 -25.98
N LYS A 325 13.91 -15.21 -26.54
CA LYS A 325 12.94 -14.62 -27.48
C LYS A 325 13.33 -14.88 -28.93
N VAL A 326 13.26 -13.88 -29.81
CA VAL A 326 13.55 -14.06 -31.24
C VAL A 326 14.99 -14.57 -31.40
N PRO A 327 15.20 -15.81 -31.89
CA PRO A 327 16.55 -16.33 -32.08
C PRO A 327 17.30 -15.46 -33.09
N TYR A 328 18.54 -15.12 -32.75
CA TYR A 328 19.37 -14.25 -33.57
C TYR A 328 20.35 -15.08 -34.39
N LYS A 329 20.60 -14.74 -35.65
CA LYS A 329 21.51 -15.49 -36.51
C LYS A 329 22.47 -14.58 -37.24
N LEU A 330 23.76 -14.87 -37.14
CA LEU A 330 24.79 -14.16 -37.89
C LEU A 330 25.16 -14.95 -39.14
N ASN A 331 24.95 -14.36 -40.31
CA ASN A 331 25.37 -14.93 -41.58
C ASN A 331 26.59 -14.18 -42.12
N ALA A 332 27.69 -14.90 -42.35
CA ALA A 332 28.81 -14.38 -43.13
C ALA A 332 28.50 -14.51 -44.63
N ILE A 333 28.65 -13.40 -45.36
CA ILE A 333 28.47 -13.31 -46.81
C ILE A 333 29.74 -12.74 -47.44
N PHE A 334 30.00 -13.08 -48.70
CA PHE A 334 31.01 -12.38 -49.49
C PHE A 334 30.51 -10.98 -49.82
N ALA A 335 31.23 -9.96 -49.38
CA ALA A 335 30.77 -8.58 -49.47
C ALA A 335 30.45 -8.15 -50.90
N ALA A 336 31.26 -8.57 -51.87
CA ALA A 336 31.12 -8.17 -53.27
C ALA A 336 29.92 -8.82 -53.98
N SER A 337 29.63 -10.10 -53.71
CA SER A 337 28.54 -10.83 -54.39
C SER A 337 27.25 -10.90 -53.58
N GLY A 338 27.32 -10.71 -52.27
CA GLY A 338 26.22 -10.98 -51.34
C GLY A 338 25.94 -12.47 -51.11
N GLU A 339 26.71 -13.36 -51.73
CA GLU A 339 26.51 -14.80 -51.57
C GLU A 339 26.98 -15.30 -50.21
N LYS A 340 26.30 -16.32 -49.68
CA LYS A 340 26.68 -16.94 -48.41
C LYS A 340 28.10 -17.52 -48.46
N ALA A 341 28.93 -17.16 -47.49
CA ALA A 341 30.28 -17.70 -47.31
C ALA A 341 30.20 -19.14 -46.75
N SER A 342 29.84 -20.09 -47.61
CA SER A 342 29.63 -21.50 -47.24
C SER A 342 30.95 -22.13 -46.78
N GLY A 343 31.12 -22.30 -45.47
CA GLY A 343 32.38 -22.75 -44.84
C GLY A 343 32.90 -21.81 -43.76
N ALA A 344 32.24 -20.66 -43.53
CA ALA A 344 32.57 -19.78 -42.42
C ALA A 344 32.35 -20.48 -41.06
N ARG A 345 33.22 -20.18 -40.10
CA ARG A 345 33.12 -20.65 -38.71
C ARG A 345 32.91 -19.48 -37.76
N TYR A 346 32.03 -19.67 -36.79
CA TYR A 346 31.63 -18.62 -35.84
C TYR A 346 32.10 -18.91 -34.41
N TYR A 347 32.43 -17.84 -33.68
CA TYR A 347 32.92 -17.91 -32.31
C TYR A 347 32.34 -16.79 -31.46
N SER A 348 32.16 -17.04 -30.16
CA SER A 348 31.77 -16.05 -29.15
C SER A 348 32.97 -15.70 -28.28
N SER A 349 33.13 -14.42 -27.95
CA SER A 349 34.15 -13.97 -26.99
C SER A 349 33.82 -14.32 -25.53
N ASN A 350 32.54 -14.57 -25.23
CA ASN A 350 32.06 -14.89 -23.88
C ASN A 350 30.86 -15.85 -23.92
N THR A 351 31.12 -17.13 -23.70
CA THR A 351 30.09 -18.19 -23.74
C THR A 351 29.17 -18.20 -22.52
N ASP A 352 29.49 -17.51 -21.44
CA ASP A 352 28.60 -17.37 -20.29
C ASP A 352 27.48 -16.35 -20.55
N VAL A 353 27.72 -15.42 -21.49
CA VAL A 353 26.77 -14.41 -21.96
C VAL A 353 25.94 -14.95 -23.13
N ALA A 354 26.60 -15.47 -24.17
CA ALA A 354 25.93 -16.12 -25.30
C ALA A 354 26.86 -17.07 -26.06
N THR A 355 26.31 -18.17 -26.56
CA THR A 355 26.99 -19.08 -27.50
C THR A 355 26.52 -18.84 -28.92
N ILE A 356 27.32 -19.28 -29.89
CA ILE A 356 26.96 -19.27 -31.32
C ILE A 356 27.29 -20.64 -31.91
N ASP A 357 26.36 -21.20 -32.69
CA ASP A 357 26.61 -22.44 -33.40
C ASP A 357 27.67 -22.21 -34.48
N GLU A 358 28.75 -22.98 -34.41
CA GLU A 358 29.96 -22.81 -35.22
C GLU A 358 29.69 -22.84 -36.72
N LYS A 359 28.63 -23.52 -37.19
CA LYS A 359 28.37 -23.74 -38.62
C LYS A 359 27.20 -22.93 -39.15
N THR A 360 26.18 -22.73 -38.33
CA THR A 360 24.93 -22.09 -38.73
C THR A 360 24.90 -20.61 -38.36
N GLY A 361 25.72 -20.17 -37.41
CA GLY A 361 25.73 -18.80 -36.89
C GLY A 361 24.54 -18.47 -35.99
N LEU A 362 23.76 -19.47 -35.55
CA LEU A 362 22.64 -19.29 -34.64
C LEU A 362 23.13 -18.99 -33.22
N ILE A 363 22.69 -17.86 -32.66
CA ILE A 363 23.05 -17.42 -31.32
C ILE A 363 22.08 -18.01 -30.29
N THR A 364 22.63 -18.53 -29.18
CA THR A 364 21.88 -18.85 -27.97
C THR A 364 22.30 -17.89 -26.86
N ALA A 365 21.43 -16.94 -26.54
CA ALA A 365 21.63 -16.00 -25.44
C ALA A 365 21.40 -16.68 -24.08
N ILE A 366 22.26 -16.41 -23.10
CA ILE A 366 22.29 -17.09 -21.79
C ILE A 366 22.10 -16.10 -20.64
N SER A 367 22.90 -15.04 -20.59
CA SER A 367 22.86 -14.05 -19.49
C SER A 367 23.15 -12.64 -19.99
N SER A 368 22.78 -11.63 -19.19
CA SER A 368 22.98 -10.23 -19.56
C SER A 368 24.48 -9.89 -19.63
N GLY A 369 24.90 -9.21 -20.70
CA GLY A 369 26.31 -8.81 -20.87
C GLY A 369 26.63 -8.35 -22.29
N GLU A 370 27.85 -7.85 -22.47
CA GLU A 370 28.41 -7.54 -23.79
C GLU A 370 29.15 -8.75 -24.35
N VAL A 371 29.00 -9.00 -25.65
CA VAL A 371 29.66 -10.11 -26.35
C VAL A 371 30.07 -9.71 -27.76
N THR A 372 31.26 -10.13 -28.16
CA THR A 372 31.77 -9.98 -29.52
C THR A 372 31.68 -11.32 -30.22
N PHE A 373 31.03 -11.36 -31.38
CA PHE A 373 31.01 -12.54 -32.24
C PHE A 373 32.01 -12.39 -33.38
N THR A 374 32.78 -13.43 -33.64
CA THR A 374 33.77 -13.47 -34.73
C THR A 374 33.36 -14.52 -35.77
N ALA A 375 33.50 -14.19 -37.06
CA ALA A 375 33.44 -15.17 -38.15
C ALA A 375 34.78 -15.25 -38.88
N GLU A 376 35.21 -16.48 -39.21
CA GLU A 376 36.45 -16.77 -39.94
C GLU A 376 36.16 -17.57 -41.21
N PHE A 377 36.88 -17.27 -42.29
CA PHE A 377 36.77 -17.97 -43.58
C PHE A 377 38.14 -18.13 -44.27
N GLY A 378 38.33 -19.26 -44.96
CA GLY A 378 39.57 -19.61 -45.67
C GLY A 378 40.61 -20.37 -44.82
N GLU A 379 41.72 -20.79 -45.46
CA GLU A 379 42.84 -21.46 -44.77
C GLU A 379 43.41 -20.58 -43.65
N GLU A 380 43.62 -21.18 -42.47
CA GLU A 380 44.08 -20.49 -41.25
C GLU A 380 43.25 -19.26 -40.82
N GLY A 381 42.00 -19.11 -41.27
CA GLY A 381 41.16 -17.97 -40.90
C GLY A 381 41.61 -16.65 -41.55
N LYS A 382 42.16 -16.74 -42.77
CA LYS A 382 42.69 -15.61 -43.55
C LYS A 382 41.75 -14.39 -43.59
N GLU A 383 40.44 -14.61 -43.71
CA GLU A 383 39.44 -13.56 -43.57
C GLU A 383 38.77 -13.67 -42.20
N ARG A 384 38.77 -12.57 -41.44
CA ARG A 384 38.20 -12.51 -40.09
C ARG A 384 37.43 -11.21 -39.88
N ILE A 385 36.20 -11.32 -39.42
CA ILE A 385 35.31 -10.20 -39.08
C ILE A 385 34.77 -10.35 -37.67
N SER A 386 34.34 -9.25 -37.06
CA SER A 386 33.73 -9.27 -35.74
C SER A 386 32.57 -8.26 -35.63
N ILE A 387 31.63 -8.55 -34.73
CA ILE A 387 30.48 -7.70 -34.44
C ILE A 387 30.15 -7.76 -32.95
N ASP A 388 29.86 -6.61 -32.36
CA ASP A 388 29.49 -6.50 -30.95
C ASP A 388 27.97 -6.47 -30.80
N LEU A 389 27.45 -7.27 -29.86
CA LEU A 389 26.03 -7.34 -29.50
C LEU A 389 25.86 -7.26 -27.97
N HIS A 390 24.70 -6.79 -27.54
CA HIS A 390 24.33 -6.69 -26.13
C HIS A 390 23.27 -7.75 -25.81
N VAL A 391 23.54 -8.63 -24.84
CA VAL A 391 22.54 -9.60 -24.38
C VAL A 391 21.82 -9.05 -23.17
N ARG A 392 20.50 -9.17 -23.15
CA ARG A 392 19.65 -8.78 -22.01
C ARG A 392 18.62 -9.86 -21.72
N LYS A 393 18.35 -10.11 -20.44
CA LYS A 393 17.15 -10.85 -20.04
C LYS A 393 15.89 -10.03 -20.33
N PRO A 394 14.77 -10.63 -20.75
CA PRO A 394 13.54 -9.88 -21.00
C PRO A 394 12.90 -9.35 -19.71
N VAL A 395 12.33 -8.14 -19.75
CA VAL A 395 11.32 -7.71 -18.78
C VAL A 395 9.94 -8.14 -19.28
N ILE A 396 9.47 -9.31 -18.84
CA ILE A 396 8.16 -9.85 -19.24
C ILE A 396 6.99 -9.31 -18.39
N TYR A 397 7.28 -8.85 -17.17
CA TYR A 397 6.35 -8.10 -16.33
C TYR A 397 7.11 -7.36 -15.23
N PHE A 398 6.45 -6.35 -14.67
CA PHE A 398 6.84 -5.73 -13.41
C PHE A 398 5.63 -5.02 -12.81
N MET A 399 5.76 -4.57 -11.57
CA MET A 399 4.79 -3.78 -10.84
C MET A 399 5.48 -2.59 -10.20
N LEU A 400 4.67 -1.65 -9.72
CA LEU A 400 5.14 -0.56 -8.86
C LEU A 400 4.74 -0.88 -7.43
N GLU A 401 5.62 -0.60 -6.48
CA GLU A 401 5.30 -0.64 -5.06
C GLU A 401 4.21 0.41 -4.76
N LYS A 402 3.07 -0.06 -4.25
CA LYS A 402 1.89 0.75 -3.94
C LYS A 402 1.47 0.47 -2.51
N ASP A 403 1.18 1.51 -1.76
CA ASP A 403 0.57 1.36 -0.45
C ASP A 403 -0.95 1.44 -0.60
N ALA A 404 -1.66 0.43 -0.10
CA ALA A 404 -3.11 0.38 -0.19
C ALA A 404 -3.77 1.40 0.76
N PRO A 405 -4.90 2.00 0.37
CA PRO A 405 -5.79 2.69 1.30
C PRO A 405 -6.23 1.75 2.42
N GLN A 406 -6.24 2.25 3.65
CA GLN A 406 -6.57 1.45 4.83
C GLN A 406 -7.11 2.32 5.98
N GLY A 407 -7.55 1.66 7.05
CA GLY A 407 -8.19 2.30 8.20
C GLY A 407 -9.64 2.72 7.94
N ILE A 408 -10.23 3.47 8.87
CA ILE A 408 -11.63 3.91 8.75
C ILE A 408 -11.80 4.88 7.58
N ALA A 409 -10.80 5.71 7.27
CA ALA A 409 -10.93 6.67 6.18
C ALA A 409 -10.73 6.05 4.78
N ASP A 410 -10.25 4.80 4.71
CA ASP A 410 -9.91 4.10 3.46
C ASP A 410 -9.09 4.98 2.51
N GLU A 411 -8.00 5.56 3.04
CA GLU A 411 -7.13 6.48 2.31
C GLU A 411 -5.65 6.24 2.62
N CYS A 412 -4.79 6.66 1.70
CA CYS A 412 -3.34 6.74 1.89
C CYS A 412 -2.83 8.06 1.28
N VAL A 413 -2.25 8.93 2.11
CA VAL A 413 -1.74 10.24 1.73
C VAL A 413 -0.28 10.37 2.17
N TYR A 414 0.54 10.99 1.33
CA TYR A 414 1.97 11.14 1.57
C TYR A 414 2.37 12.57 1.86
N GLY A 415 3.34 12.73 2.75
CA GLY A 415 4.13 13.96 2.76
C GLY A 415 5.03 14.03 1.52
N ASN A 416 5.45 15.24 1.14
CA ASN A 416 6.47 15.44 0.10
C ASN A 416 7.90 15.33 0.62
N MET A 417 8.11 15.13 1.93
CA MET A 417 9.43 15.09 2.57
C MET A 417 9.66 13.83 3.40
N TYR A 418 10.95 13.47 3.55
CA TYR A 418 11.45 12.42 4.46
C TYR A 418 12.63 12.97 5.26
N PHE A 419 12.92 12.32 6.40
CA PHE A 419 14.17 12.58 7.13
C PHE A 419 15.38 12.04 6.34
N GLU A 420 16.45 12.82 6.35
CA GLU A 420 17.76 12.42 5.82
C GLU A 420 18.52 11.59 6.86
N TYR A 421 19.26 10.58 6.37
CA TYR A 421 20.05 9.67 7.18
C TYR A 421 21.51 9.68 6.75
N SER A 422 22.41 9.58 7.73
CA SER A 422 23.84 9.36 7.53
C SER A 422 24.18 7.97 8.06
N GLY A 423 24.09 6.97 7.18
CA GLY A 423 24.10 5.56 7.59
C GLY A 423 22.79 5.21 8.28
N GLU A 424 22.86 4.77 9.54
CA GLU A 424 21.68 4.42 10.35
C GLU A 424 21.18 5.59 11.22
N GLU A 425 21.95 6.68 11.33
CA GLU A 425 21.60 7.82 12.17
C GLU A 425 20.82 8.89 11.39
N MET A 426 19.70 9.35 11.96
CA MET A 426 18.90 10.44 11.42
C MET A 426 19.63 11.79 11.62
N THR A 427 19.85 12.54 10.53
CA THR A 427 20.55 13.84 10.59
C THR A 427 19.67 14.96 11.17
N GLY A 428 18.35 14.75 11.16
CA GLY A 428 17.34 15.73 11.58
C GLY A 428 16.95 16.71 10.47
N ARG A 429 17.58 16.64 9.30
CA ARG A 429 17.23 17.42 8.11
C ARG A 429 16.11 16.74 7.31
N LEU A 430 15.28 17.53 6.65
CA LEU A 430 14.27 17.04 5.71
C LEU A 430 14.73 17.20 4.25
N VAL A 431 14.37 16.22 3.43
CA VAL A 431 14.66 16.18 2.00
C VAL A 431 13.39 15.91 1.20
N PRO A 432 13.08 16.70 0.15
CA PRO A 432 11.80 16.66 -0.54
C PRO A 432 11.81 15.64 -1.68
N PHE A 433 11.93 14.35 -1.36
CA PHE A 433 11.92 13.30 -2.36
C PHE A 433 10.93 12.19 -2.05
N ARG A 434 10.61 11.38 -3.06
CA ARG A 434 9.95 10.08 -2.88
C ARG A 434 10.53 9.11 -3.88
N GLN A 435 10.88 7.91 -3.43
CA GLN A 435 11.24 6.83 -4.32
C GLN A 435 10.02 5.93 -4.57
N ILE A 436 9.79 5.61 -5.84
CA ILE A 436 8.83 4.57 -6.25
C ILE A 436 9.65 3.38 -6.73
N LYS A 437 9.45 2.23 -6.09
CA LYS A 437 10.20 1.03 -6.41
C LYS A 437 9.47 0.20 -7.46
N VAL A 438 10.26 -0.43 -8.33
CA VAL A 438 9.79 -1.52 -9.17
C VAL A 438 9.83 -2.81 -8.36
N VAL A 439 8.73 -3.56 -8.43
CA VAL A 439 8.66 -4.94 -7.95
C VAL A 439 8.63 -5.82 -9.19
N ALA A 440 9.65 -6.63 -9.38
CA ALA A 440 9.82 -7.56 -10.49
C ALA A 440 10.50 -8.84 -9.98
N PRO A 441 10.58 -9.92 -10.78
CA PRO A 441 11.43 -11.07 -10.49
C PRO A 441 12.83 -10.67 -9.99
N GLU A 442 13.41 -11.45 -9.06
CA GLU A 442 14.69 -11.11 -8.41
C GLU A 442 15.83 -10.82 -9.41
N ASP A 443 15.82 -11.51 -10.55
CA ASP A 443 16.80 -11.32 -11.61
C ASP A 443 16.61 -10.03 -12.44
N LEU A 444 15.57 -9.23 -12.11
CA LEU A 444 15.27 -7.91 -12.66
C LEU A 444 15.35 -6.77 -11.62
N THR A 445 15.48 -7.06 -10.31
CA THR A 445 15.34 -6.05 -9.23
C THR A 445 16.62 -5.67 -8.47
N GLY A 446 17.78 -6.25 -8.82
CA GLY A 446 19.07 -5.82 -8.25
C GLY A 446 19.37 -4.34 -8.54
N SER A 447 20.22 -3.69 -7.72
CA SER A 447 20.64 -2.29 -7.92
C SER A 447 21.29 -2.02 -9.29
N GLU A 448 21.79 -3.06 -9.94
CA GLU A 448 22.31 -3.08 -11.30
C GLU A 448 21.23 -2.95 -12.41
N ASN A 449 19.95 -3.05 -12.05
CA ASN A 449 18.83 -3.07 -12.98
C ASN A 449 17.98 -1.78 -12.99
N LEU A 450 18.40 -0.72 -12.29
CA LEU A 450 17.65 0.54 -12.23
C LEU A 450 17.55 1.25 -13.60
N ASN A 451 18.56 1.06 -14.46
CA ASN A 451 18.59 1.64 -15.81
C ASN A 451 17.71 0.91 -16.84
N ARG A 452 16.91 -0.07 -16.38
CA ARG A 452 16.04 -0.88 -17.25
C ARG A 452 14.63 -0.32 -17.35
N PHE A 453 14.35 0.75 -16.63
CA PHE A 453 13.07 1.43 -16.63
C PHE A 453 13.25 2.91 -16.95
N LYS A 454 12.44 3.39 -17.89
CA LYS A 454 12.30 4.81 -18.17
C LYS A 454 11.15 5.36 -17.36
N TRP A 455 11.43 6.41 -16.60
CA TRP A 455 10.46 7.06 -15.72
C TRP A 455 9.96 8.38 -16.29
N SER A 456 8.68 8.66 -16.06
CA SER A 456 8.07 9.95 -16.41
C SER A 456 6.98 10.34 -15.41
N VAL A 457 6.82 11.64 -15.19
CA VAL A 457 5.69 12.23 -14.47
C VAL A 457 4.70 12.73 -15.51
N VAL A 458 3.45 12.28 -15.44
CA VAL A 458 2.42 12.56 -16.46
C VAL A 458 1.51 13.70 -16.04
N SER A 459 1.22 13.81 -14.74
CA SER A 459 0.45 14.90 -14.16
C SER A 459 0.75 15.00 -12.67
N ASP A 460 0.96 16.21 -12.16
CA ASP A 460 1.41 16.42 -10.78
C ASP A 460 1.01 17.79 -10.22
N ASP A 461 0.17 18.56 -10.91
CA ASP A 461 -0.12 19.96 -10.58
C ASP A 461 1.14 20.86 -10.50
N ASN A 462 2.20 20.54 -11.23
CA ASN A 462 3.51 21.22 -11.27
C ASN A 462 4.33 21.17 -9.97
N ILE A 463 4.21 20.10 -9.17
CA ILE A 463 4.98 19.97 -7.91
C ILE A 463 6.24 19.12 -8.02
N ALA A 464 6.39 18.31 -9.07
CA ALA A 464 7.59 17.50 -9.31
C ALA A 464 8.59 18.29 -10.17
N THR A 465 9.83 18.39 -9.67
CA THR A 465 10.92 19.09 -10.38
C THR A 465 11.70 18.16 -11.30
N LYS A 466 11.82 16.88 -10.93
CA LYS A 466 12.46 15.82 -11.72
C LYS A 466 12.05 14.45 -11.20
N ILE A 467 12.15 13.45 -12.07
CA ILE A 467 12.21 12.02 -11.73
C ILE A 467 13.48 11.44 -12.37
N ASP A 468 14.28 10.72 -11.61
CA ASP A 468 15.49 10.07 -12.13
C ASP A 468 15.24 8.63 -12.61
N GLU A 469 16.28 7.99 -13.14
CA GLU A 469 16.26 6.60 -13.61
C GLU A 469 15.92 5.58 -12.51
N ASN A 470 16.06 5.96 -11.23
CA ASN A 470 15.78 5.10 -10.08
C ASN A 470 14.35 5.27 -9.53
N GLY A 471 13.51 6.04 -10.22
CA GLY A 471 12.15 6.37 -9.76
C GLY A 471 12.13 7.33 -8.57
N VAL A 472 13.20 8.10 -8.34
CA VAL A 472 13.25 9.12 -7.28
C VAL A 472 12.69 10.43 -7.82
N ILE A 473 11.54 10.82 -7.30
CA ILE A 473 10.87 12.08 -7.56
C ILE A 473 11.40 13.12 -6.58
N THR A 474 11.78 14.30 -7.08
CA THR A 474 12.08 15.48 -6.23
C THR A 474 10.95 16.49 -6.32
N PHE A 475 10.42 16.94 -5.17
CA PHE A 475 9.30 17.87 -5.09
C PHE A 475 9.75 19.32 -4.83
N SER A 476 9.02 20.28 -5.39
CA SER A 476 9.10 21.69 -4.98
C SER A 476 8.26 21.96 -3.72
N GLU A 477 8.51 23.09 -3.06
CA GLU A 477 7.65 23.57 -1.98
C GLU A 477 6.28 23.98 -2.54
N PHE A 478 5.21 23.69 -1.80
CA PHE A 478 3.83 24.06 -2.13
C PHE A 478 3.00 24.27 -0.85
N GLU A 479 1.77 24.73 -1.00
CA GLU A 479 0.90 25.20 0.10
C GLU A 479 0.53 24.10 1.11
N LYS A 480 0.61 24.42 2.41
CA LYS A 480 0.20 23.55 3.52
C LYS A 480 -1.31 23.26 3.48
N GLY A 481 -1.70 22.01 3.74
CA GLY A 481 -3.11 21.59 3.78
C GLY A 481 -3.75 21.33 2.41
N VAL A 482 -3.01 21.45 1.31
CA VAL A 482 -3.52 21.19 -0.06
C VAL A 482 -3.14 19.77 -0.50
N ARG A 483 -4.15 18.99 -0.94
CA ARG A 483 -3.96 17.66 -1.56
C ARG A 483 -3.61 17.83 -3.04
N LYS A 484 -2.57 17.14 -3.50
CA LYS A 484 -2.10 17.11 -4.89
C LYS A 484 -2.04 15.68 -5.40
N ASN A 485 -2.48 15.42 -6.62
CA ASN A 485 -2.43 14.07 -7.20
C ASN A 485 -1.24 13.96 -8.17
N VAL A 486 -0.41 12.94 -7.96
CA VAL A 486 0.77 12.68 -8.80
C VAL A 486 0.56 11.36 -9.53
N LYS A 487 0.69 11.40 -10.86
CA LYS A 487 0.72 10.24 -11.75
C LYS A 487 2.13 10.05 -12.28
N VAL A 488 2.69 8.86 -12.05
CA VAL A 488 3.95 8.44 -12.68
C VAL A 488 3.75 7.25 -13.60
N ILE A 489 4.62 7.15 -14.60
CA ILE A 489 4.75 5.98 -15.47
C ILE A 489 6.18 5.47 -15.45
N ALA A 490 6.34 4.17 -15.24
CA ALA A 490 7.55 3.42 -15.56
C ALA A 490 7.32 2.61 -16.85
N GLU A 491 8.30 2.62 -17.74
CA GLU A 491 8.29 1.93 -19.03
C GLU A 491 9.52 1.01 -19.11
N ALA A 492 9.32 -0.28 -19.43
CA ALA A 492 10.42 -1.23 -19.56
C ALA A 492 11.24 -0.94 -20.83
N MET A 493 12.55 -0.83 -20.67
CA MET A 493 13.51 -0.61 -21.77
C MET A 493 13.86 -1.92 -22.50
N ASP A 494 13.94 -3.03 -21.77
CA ASP A 494 14.27 -4.36 -22.31
C ASP A 494 13.01 -5.23 -22.47
N SER A 495 11.98 -4.70 -23.11
CA SER A 495 10.78 -5.50 -23.44
C SER A 495 11.15 -6.63 -24.40
N PRO A 496 10.52 -7.82 -24.31
CA PRO A 496 10.77 -8.97 -25.20
C PRO A 496 10.74 -8.67 -26.70
N TYR A 497 9.88 -7.74 -27.10
CA TYR A 497 9.64 -7.36 -28.50
C TYR A 497 9.53 -5.83 -28.58
N ALA A 498 10.18 -5.19 -29.56
CA ALA A 498 10.05 -3.74 -29.69
C ALA A 498 8.65 -3.36 -30.19
N GLY A 499 8.17 -2.19 -29.80
CA GLY A 499 6.79 -1.75 -30.04
C GLY A 499 5.76 -2.29 -29.03
N ASP A 500 6.09 -3.35 -28.27
CA ASP A 500 5.26 -3.92 -27.21
C ASP A 500 5.84 -3.58 -25.81
N SER A 501 6.06 -2.29 -25.55
CA SER A 501 6.70 -1.86 -24.30
C SER A 501 5.73 -1.97 -23.12
N ILE A 502 6.18 -2.66 -22.07
CA ILE A 502 5.42 -2.84 -20.83
C ILE A 502 5.48 -1.56 -19.99
N LYS A 503 4.31 -1.01 -19.64
CA LYS A 503 4.16 0.23 -18.85
C LYS A 503 3.39 0.00 -17.56
N ARG A 504 3.74 0.71 -16.49
CA ARG A 504 2.99 0.72 -15.23
C ARG A 504 2.75 2.13 -14.75
N GLU A 505 1.52 2.38 -14.33
CA GLU A 505 1.11 3.65 -13.75
C GLU A 505 0.91 3.53 -12.23
N TYR A 506 1.25 4.60 -11.53
CA TYR A 506 0.87 4.80 -10.14
C TYR A 506 0.33 6.22 -9.91
N ASN A 507 -0.87 6.29 -9.35
CA ASN A 507 -1.53 7.52 -8.93
C ASN A 507 -1.55 7.56 -7.40
N PHE A 508 -1.04 8.65 -6.82
CA PHE A 508 -1.04 8.84 -5.37
C PHE A 508 -1.24 10.30 -4.98
N THR A 509 -1.70 10.52 -3.75
CA THR A 509 -1.94 11.86 -3.21
C THR A 509 -0.80 12.31 -2.32
N VAL A 510 -0.30 13.52 -2.56
CA VAL A 510 0.78 14.18 -1.82
C VAL A 510 0.27 15.46 -1.16
N MET A 511 0.77 15.75 0.04
CA MET A 511 0.53 16.97 0.82
C MET A 511 1.86 17.50 1.37
N TYR A 512 1.88 18.78 1.75
CA TYR A 512 3.08 19.41 2.30
C TYR A 512 3.34 18.94 3.72
N GLY A 513 4.38 18.12 3.90
CA GLY A 513 4.76 17.60 5.21
C GLY A 513 5.71 16.41 5.16
N VAL A 514 5.93 15.80 6.32
CA VAL A 514 6.95 14.78 6.54
C VAL A 514 6.34 13.40 6.74
N ASN A 515 6.87 12.43 6.02
CA ASN A 515 6.59 11.01 6.23
C ASN A 515 7.47 10.46 7.36
N VAL A 516 6.89 9.68 8.27
CA VAL A 516 7.61 9.08 9.41
C VAL A 516 7.37 7.57 9.47
N LYS A 517 8.42 6.82 9.77
CA LYS A 517 8.45 5.34 9.85
C LYS A 517 8.86 4.82 11.22
N THR A 518 9.48 5.65 12.04
CA THR A 518 10.04 5.27 13.35
C THR A 518 9.51 6.15 14.48
N ALA A 519 9.66 5.66 15.72
CA ALA A 519 9.30 6.40 16.93
C ALA A 519 10.06 7.74 17.06
N ASP A 520 11.34 7.75 16.70
CA ASP A 520 12.20 8.94 16.82
C ASP A 520 11.80 10.01 15.78
N GLU A 521 11.58 9.60 14.53
CA GLU A 521 11.09 10.49 13.47
C GLU A 521 9.72 11.10 13.85
N LEU A 522 8.78 10.28 14.35
CA LEU A 522 7.47 10.72 14.78
C LEU A 522 7.58 11.72 15.94
N THR A 523 8.33 11.38 16.98
CA THR A 523 8.52 12.22 18.17
C THR A 523 9.13 13.56 17.78
N LYS A 524 10.16 13.56 16.93
CA LYS A 524 10.80 14.78 16.43
C LYS A 524 9.86 15.63 15.59
N ALA A 525 9.22 15.04 14.57
CA ALA A 525 8.32 15.76 13.66
C ALA A 525 7.13 16.42 14.39
N VAL A 526 6.61 15.75 15.42
CA VAL A 526 5.48 16.24 16.22
C VAL A 526 5.94 17.32 17.21
N ASN A 527 6.99 17.06 17.99
CA ASN A 527 7.34 17.91 19.13
C ASN A 527 8.25 19.09 18.75
N GLU A 528 9.14 18.94 17.77
CA GLU A 528 10.17 19.94 17.43
C GLU A 528 9.80 20.77 16.20
N GLU A 529 10.40 21.95 16.07
CA GLU A 529 10.45 22.68 14.80
C GLU A 529 11.68 22.22 14.02
N ILE A 530 11.53 21.99 12.72
CA ILE A 530 12.64 21.63 11.84
C ILE A 530 12.87 22.82 10.92
N ASP A 531 14.07 23.40 11.00
CA ASP A 531 14.42 24.66 10.32
C ASP A 531 13.43 25.81 10.64
N GLY A 532 12.96 25.88 11.88
CA GLY A 532 12.02 26.90 12.37
C GLY A 532 10.59 26.76 11.83
N LYS A 533 10.23 25.60 11.26
CA LYS A 533 8.90 25.31 10.73
C LYS A 533 8.28 24.04 11.34
N LYS A 534 6.94 24.01 11.39
CA LYS A 534 6.12 22.82 11.71
C LYS A 534 5.49 22.24 10.45
N TYR A 535 5.57 20.92 10.31
CA TYR A 535 5.10 20.18 9.14
C TYR A 535 3.87 19.34 9.47
N GLU A 536 3.00 19.03 8.50
CA GLU A 536 2.04 17.95 8.70
C GLU A 536 2.78 16.61 8.74
N VAL A 537 2.28 15.65 9.52
CA VAL A 537 2.96 14.38 9.78
C VAL A 537 2.17 13.23 9.17
N PHE A 538 2.83 12.35 8.43
CA PHE A 538 2.21 11.21 7.74
C PHE A 538 2.86 9.91 8.18
N LEU A 539 2.12 9.05 8.87
CA LEU A 539 2.63 7.73 9.27
C LEU A 539 2.75 6.82 8.06
N ARG A 540 3.82 6.02 8.05
CA ARG A 540 4.11 5.01 7.01
C ARG A 540 4.27 3.59 7.56
N ASN A 541 4.22 3.41 8.88
CA ASN A 541 4.36 2.14 9.58
C ASN A 541 3.58 2.17 10.90
N ASP A 542 3.28 0.98 11.44
CA ASP A 542 2.90 0.85 12.85
C ASP A 542 4.09 1.23 13.74
N ILE A 543 3.89 2.12 14.70
CA ILE A 543 4.94 2.68 15.55
C ILE A 543 4.63 2.40 17.03
N THR A 544 5.63 1.95 17.77
CA THR A 544 5.54 1.82 19.23
C THR A 544 6.23 3.01 19.91
N ILE A 545 5.50 3.74 20.75
CA ILE A 545 5.99 4.85 21.58
C ILE A 545 6.08 4.40 23.04
N ARG A 546 7.17 4.78 23.71
CA ARG A 546 7.37 4.48 25.15
C ARG A 546 7.03 5.69 26.01
N SER A 547 6.58 5.44 27.24
CA SER A 547 6.28 6.49 28.22
C SER A 547 7.50 7.38 28.55
N ILE A 548 7.24 8.64 28.90
CA ILE A 548 8.24 9.54 29.48
C ILE A 548 8.51 9.09 30.91
N ARG A 549 9.80 9.00 31.28
CA ARG A 549 10.21 8.75 32.66
C ARG A 549 10.41 10.08 33.37
N TYR A 550 9.76 10.25 34.52
CA TYR A 550 9.97 11.39 35.40
C TYR A 550 10.82 10.99 36.59
N THR A 551 11.66 11.91 37.05
CA THR A 551 12.38 11.74 38.33
C THR A 551 11.58 12.34 39.48
N GLU A 552 11.87 11.92 40.71
CA GLU A 552 11.26 12.54 41.92
C GLU A 552 11.49 14.07 41.96
N ALA A 553 12.60 14.55 41.39
CA ALA A 553 12.88 15.98 41.28
C ALA A 553 11.94 16.70 40.30
N ASP A 554 11.62 16.08 39.16
CA ASP A 554 10.68 16.62 38.17
C ASP A 554 9.26 16.73 38.74
N THR A 555 8.90 15.81 39.65
CA THR A 555 7.57 15.79 40.29
C THR A 555 7.34 16.87 41.34
N SER A 556 8.38 17.59 41.75
CA SER A 556 8.31 18.62 42.82
C SER A 556 7.36 19.80 42.52
N ARG A 557 6.95 19.97 41.26
CA ARG A 557 6.01 21.01 40.81
C ARG A 557 4.56 20.52 40.74
N PHE A 558 4.30 19.24 40.96
CA PHE A 558 2.98 18.63 40.86
C PHE A 558 2.43 18.32 42.26
N SER A 559 1.11 18.49 42.45
CA SER A 559 0.45 18.23 43.74
C SER A 559 0.32 16.73 44.02
N GLY A 560 0.90 16.22 45.11
CA GLY A 560 0.76 14.84 45.58
C GLY A 560 1.80 14.44 46.64
N GLU A 561 1.53 13.41 47.45
CA GLU A 561 2.51 12.85 48.40
C GLU A 561 3.63 12.10 47.65
N LYS A 562 4.88 12.32 48.06
CA LYS A 562 6.05 11.64 47.47
C LYS A 562 6.00 10.14 47.76
N GLY A 563 5.88 9.32 46.70
CA GLY A 563 5.95 7.85 46.80
C GLY A 563 4.66 7.12 46.39
N GLU A 564 3.57 7.83 46.13
CA GLU A 564 2.42 7.31 45.36
C GLU A 564 2.60 7.70 43.88
N GLU A 565 1.97 6.96 42.94
CA GLU A 565 2.04 7.24 41.50
C GLU A 565 1.70 8.72 41.19
N THR A 566 2.70 9.59 41.08
CA THR A 566 2.50 10.98 40.66
C THR A 566 2.17 10.98 39.17
N ARG A 567 0.88 10.99 38.85
CA ARG A 567 0.37 11.01 37.47
C ARG A 567 0.43 12.44 36.92
N THR A 568 1.17 12.64 35.83
CA THR A 568 1.09 13.91 35.07
C THR A 568 -0.03 13.78 34.04
N TRP A 569 -1.17 14.42 34.32
CA TRP A 569 -2.38 14.37 33.46
C TRP A 569 -2.31 15.29 32.24
N ASP A 570 -1.28 16.13 32.14
CA ASP A 570 -1.13 17.17 31.12
C ASP A 570 0.13 17.01 30.25
N ASP A 571 0.83 15.89 30.40
CA ASP A 571 2.03 15.57 29.63
C ASP A 571 1.83 14.30 28.79
N ALA A 572 2.38 14.33 27.57
CA ALA A 572 2.36 13.23 26.62
C ALA A 572 3.70 13.18 25.86
N PRO A 573 4.20 11.99 25.47
CA PRO A 573 5.35 11.85 24.58
C PRO A 573 5.10 12.47 23.19
N LEU A 574 3.84 12.55 22.75
CA LEU A 574 3.46 13.20 21.49
C LEU A 574 2.57 14.41 21.78
N ARG A 575 3.03 15.61 21.43
CA ARG A 575 2.28 16.88 21.54
C ARG A 575 2.03 17.48 20.16
N LEU A 576 0.83 17.26 19.63
CA LEU A 576 0.43 17.68 18.29
C LEU A 576 -0.04 19.12 18.30
N THR A 577 0.75 20.01 17.72
CA THR A 577 0.34 21.38 17.32
C THR A 577 0.14 21.52 15.81
N THR A 578 0.28 20.40 15.10
CA THR A 578 0.14 20.25 13.64
C THR A 578 -0.58 18.94 13.36
N SER A 579 -1.19 18.83 12.18
CA SER A 579 -2.01 17.67 11.81
C SER A 579 -1.17 16.40 11.65
N LEU A 580 -1.72 15.27 12.10
CA LEU A 580 -1.19 13.93 11.93
C LEU A 580 -2.18 13.07 11.13
N TYR A 581 -1.69 12.52 10.02
CA TYR A 581 -2.40 11.57 9.16
C TYR A 581 -1.81 10.19 9.38
N GLY A 582 -2.60 9.29 9.96
CA GLY A 582 -2.16 7.95 10.32
C GLY A 582 -2.13 6.97 9.16
N ASN A 583 -2.81 7.24 8.04
CA ASN A 583 -2.94 6.30 6.92
C ASN A 583 -3.34 4.88 7.37
N GLY A 584 -4.19 4.77 8.40
CA GLY A 584 -4.66 3.52 9.00
C GLY A 584 -3.63 2.79 9.89
N HIS A 585 -2.42 3.33 10.06
CA HIS A 585 -1.40 2.73 10.94
C HIS A 585 -1.72 2.89 12.42
N THR A 586 -1.06 2.06 13.23
CA THR A 586 -1.20 2.01 14.68
C THR A 586 -0.08 2.77 15.38
N ILE A 587 -0.42 3.62 16.34
CA ILE A 587 0.49 4.10 17.39
C ILE A 587 0.20 3.27 18.64
N ASP A 588 1.09 2.34 18.96
CA ASP A 588 1.04 1.50 20.15
C ASP A 588 1.85 2.15 21.28
N TRP A 589 1.25 2.25 22.46
CA TRP A 589 1.92 2.81 23.64
C TRP A 589 2.29 1.73 24.63
N LYS A 590 3.58 1.69 24.99
CA LYS A 590 4.12 0.78 25.99
C LYS A 590 4.77 1.52 27.14
N HIS A 591 4.68 0.94 28.33
CA HIS A 591 5.41 1.44 29.48
C HIS A 591 6.92 1.31 29.23
N ARG A 592 7.73 2.31 29.61
CA ARG A 592 9.17 2.30 29.35
C ARG A 592 9.90 1.16 30.08
N ASP A 593 9.49 0.87 31.31
CA ASP A 593 10.04 -0.22 32.16
C ASP A 593 9.39 -1.59 31.88
N TYR A 594 8.66 -1.73 30.78
CA TYR A 594 7.97 -2.96 30.39
C TYR A 594 8.88 -4.20 30.37
N ASP A 595 10.15 -4.01 29.99
CA ASP A 595 11.12 -5.10 29.83
C ASP A 595 11.78 -5.53 31.18
N ASP A 596 11.57 -4.80 32.28
CA ASP A 596 12.13 -5.11 33.61
C ASP A 596 11.04 -5.12 34.70
N PRO A 597 10.50 -6.30 35.05
CA PRO A 597 9.44 -6.44 36.06
C PRO A 597 9.89 -6.11 37.49
N THR A 598 11.18 -5.84 37.72
CA THR A 598 11.74 -5.51 39.05
C THR A 598 11.98 -4.01 39.24
N ALA A 599 11.92 -3.21 38.17
CA ALA A 599 12.00 -1.77 38.26
C ALA A 599 10.75 -1.24 38.99
N LYS A 600 10.95 -0.55 40.13
CA LYS A 600 9.84 0.12 40.82
C LYS A 600 9.26 1.20 39.90
N PRO A 601 7.93 1.27 39.70
CA PRO A 601 7.27 2.25 38.85
C PRO A 601 7.31 3.62 39.52
N ASN A 602 8.45 4.29 39.47
CA ASN A 602 8.55 5.66 39.91
C ASN A 602 8.11 6.56 38.76
N ILE A 603 6.84 6.97 38.86
CA ILE A 603 6.21 8.14 38.22
C ILE A 603 5.72 7.90 36.78
N MET A 604 4.40 7.80 36.63
CA MET A 604 3.71 7.51 35.38
C MET A 604 3.37 8.80 34.61
N GLY A 605 4.03 9.02 33.46
CA GLY A 605 3.45 9.85 32.41
C GLY A 605 2.17 9.18 31.91
N SER A 606 1.03 9.86 32.06
CA SER A 606 -0.27 9.20 31.93
C SER A 606 -0.89 9.29 30.54
N ASN A 607 -0.47 10.20 29.64
CA ASN A 607 -1.09 10.31 28.33
C ASN A 607 -0.18 9.80 27.20
N ILE A 608 -0.75 9.25 26.14
CA ILE A 608 -0.01 8.87 24.91
C ILE A 608 0.16 10.09 24.01
N LEU A 609 -0.95 10.77 23.74
CA LEU A 609 -1.05 11.82 22.75
C LEU A 609 -1.81 13.01 23.33
N MET A 610 -1.28 14.21 23.15
CA MET A 610 -1.98 15.46 23.43
C MET A 610 -2.09 16.28 22.16
N MET A 611 -3.29 16.77 21.85
CA MET A 611 -3.57 17.67 20.74
C MET A 611 -3.78 19.09 21.28
N ASP A 612 -2.92 20.01 20.85
CA ASP A 612 -2.95 21.42 21.19
C ASP A 612 -3.38 22.24 19.97
N GLY A 613 -4.69 22.39 19.81
CA GLY A 613 -5.32 23.17 18.75
C GLY A 613 -5.29 24.68 19.03
N PRO A 614 -5.38 25.53 18.00
CA PRO A 614 -5.48 26.98 18.23
C PRO A 614 -6.79 27.35 18.94
N GLN A 615 -6.81 28.51 19.59
CA GLN A 615 -7.95 28.97 20.40
C GLN A 615 -9.02 29.73 19.60
N GLY A 616 -8.63 30.38 18.49
CA GLY A 616 -9.54 31.21 17.70
C GLY A 616 -10.53 30.37 16.89
N LYS A 617 -11.82 30.69 16.97
CA LYS A 617 -12.92 29.93 16.33
C LYS A 617 -12.71 29.62 14.84
N ASP A 618 -12.13 30.57 14.11
CA ASP A 618 -11.86 30.44 12.66
C ASP A 618 -10.44 29.94 12.35
N ALA A 619 -9.63 29.66 13.38
CA ALA A 619 -8.28 29.13 13.20
C ALA A 619 -8.33 27.67 12.69
N PRO A 620 -7.36 27.26 11.85
CA PRO A 620 -7.33 25.91 11.31
C PRO A 620 -7.18 24.88 12.44
N ARG A 621 -8.06 23.87 12.46
CA ARG A 621 -8.03 22.81 13.47
C ARG A 621 -6.76 21.97 13.33
N VAL A 622 -6.21 21.53 14.45
CA VAL A 622 -5.23 20.44 14.46
C VAL A 622 -5.97 19.12 14.25
N LEU A 623 -5.61 18.40 13.18
CA LEU A 623 -6.30 17.18 12.76
C LEU A 623 -5.51 15.94 13.22
N LEU A 624 -6.19 15.00 13.86
CA LEU A 624 -5.73 13.63 14.07
C LEU A 624 -6.62 12.74 13.22
N ARG A 625 -6.08 12.17 12.14
CA ARG A 625 -6.90 11.50 11.13
C ARG A 625 -6.42 10.10 10.81
N ASN A 626 -7.37 9.17 10.66
CA ASN A 626 -7.14 7.81 10.16
C ASN A 626 -5.99 7.09 10.87
N VAL A 627 -6.00 7.08 12.21
CA VAL A 627 -4.97 6.45 13.04
C VAL A 627 -5.61 5.54 14.09
N LYS A 628 -4.98 4.39 14.34
CA LYS A 628 -5.32 3.54 15.48
C LYS A 628 -4.38 3.86 16.64
N ILE A 629 -4.92 4.11 17.83
CA ILE A 629 -4.15 4.39 19.04
C ILE A 629 -4.52 3.31 20.06
N LYS A 630 -3.50 2.67 20.62
CA LYS A 630 -3.66 1.59 21.60
C LYS A 630 -2.72 1.80 22.79
N SER A 631 -3.21 1.49 23.99
CA SER A 631 -2.39 1.47 25.22
C SER A 631 -2.39 0.09 25.87
N SER A 632 -1.23 -0.32 26.40
CA SER A 632 -1.04 -1.37 27.42
C SER A 632 -1.54 -2.81 27.14
N GLU A 633 -0.91 -3.78 27.79
CA GLU A 633 -1.26 -5.20 27.67
C GLU A 633 -2.70 -5.48 28.15
N LEU A 634 -3.35 -6.46 27.51
CA LEU A 634 -4.60 -7.03 28.02
C LEU A 634 -4.39 -7.54 29.46
N PRO A 635 -5.37 -7.38 30.36
CA PRO A 635 -5.24 -7.78 31.76
C PRO A 635 -4.82 -9.25 31.92
N LYS A 636 -4.01 -9.54 32.96
CA LYS A 636 -3.56 -10.91 33.30
C LYS A 636 -4.71 -11.84 33.70
N SER A 637 -5.86 -11.28 34.08
CA SER A 637 -7.14 -11.97 34.32
C SER A 637 -8.13 -11.68 33.19
N ASN A 638 -9.02 -12.63 32.89
CA ASN A 638 -10.07 -12.49 31.87
C ASN A 638 -11.22 -11.52 32.26
N THR A 639 -10.99 -10.54 33.14
CA THR A 639 -12.02 -9.63 33.66
C THR A 639 -11.63 -8.19 33.36
N PHE A 640 -12.59 -7.33 33.00
CA PHE A 640 -12.43 -5.87 32.89
C PHE A 640 -12.67 -5.22 34.26
N ALA A 641 -11.62 -5.03 35.05
CA ALA A 641 -11.64 -4.26 36.30
C ALA A 641 -11.24 -2.78 36.07
N SER A 642 -11.63 -1.91 37.01
CA SER A 642 -11.46 -0.46 36.95
C SER A 642 -10.00 0.03 36.97
N LYS A 643 -9.01 -0.88 37.06
CA LYS A 643 -7.57 -0.56 37.10
C LYS A 643 -6.75 -1.34 36.06
N ASP A 644 -7.39 -1.98 35.08
CA ASP A 644 -6.70 -2.85 34.11
C ASP A 644 -5.90 -2.10 33.05
N PHE A 645 -6.37 -0.92 32.65
CA PHE A 645 -5.67 -0.02 31.72
C PHE A 645 -5.19 1.22 32.45
N VAL A 646 -4.04 1.74 32.01
CA VAL A 646 -3.42 2.95 32.55
C VAL A 646 -3.43 4.05 31.48
N GLY A 647 -3.63 5.28 31.94
CA GLY A 647 -3.40 6.46 31.13
C GLY A 647 -4.52 6.88 30.16
N THR A 648 -4.34 8.03 29.53
CA THR A 648 -5.24 8.58 28.52
C THR A 648 -4.69 8.33 27.11
N GLY A 649 -5.51 7.78 26.21
CA GLY A 649 -5.14 7.64 24.80
C GLY A 649 -4.88 8.99 24.14
N VAL A 650 -5.92 9.82 24.07
CA VAL A 650 -5.87 11.16 23.47
C VAL A 650 -6.39 12.23 24.43
N LEU A 651 -5.58 13.25 24.71
CA LEU A 651 -6.01 14.46 25.39
C LEU A 651 -6.18 15.59 24.37
N THR A 652 -7.34 16.26 24.34
CA THR A 652 -7.57 17.39 23.41
C THR A 652 -7.60 18.73 24.12
N LYS A 653 -7.04 19.77 23.52
CA LYS A 653 -7.13 21.17 23.98
C LYS A 653 -7.34 22.10 22.77
N GLY A 654 -8.31 23.02 22.87
CA GLY A 654 -8.61 24.00 21.82
C GLY A 654 -9.25 23.40 20.57
N ASN A 655 -9.05 24.06 19.43
CA ASN A 655 -9.72 23.70 18.17
C ASN A 655 -9.04 22.52 17.50
N VAL A 656 -9.62 21.34 17.69
CA VAL A 656 -9.08 20.08 17.19
C VAL A 656 -10.14 19.28 16.44
N HIS A 657 -9.68 18.38 15.59
CA HIS A 657 -10.52 17.42 14.89
C HIS A 657 -9.91 16.03 15.00
N VAL A 658 -10.62 15.10 15.66
CA VAL A 658 -10.28 13.68 15.69
C VAL A 658 -11.19 12.96 14.71
N GLN A 659 -10.63 12.41 13.64
CA GLN A 659 -11.39 11.99 12.47
C GLN A 659 -11.00 10.59 12.02
N TYR A 660 -11.97 9.67 11.93
CA TYR A 660 -11.74 8.30 11.44
C TYR A 660 -10.68 7.54 12.24
N CYS A 661 -10.65 7.76 13.56
CA CYS A 661 -9.69 7.13 14.46
C CYS A 661 -10.27 5.89 15.16
N VAL A 662 -9.38 5.01 15.60
CA VAL A 662 -9.69 3.95 16.57
C VAL A 662 -8.86 4.21 17.81
N ILE A 663 -9.47 4.31 19.00
CA ILE A 663 -8.75 4.54 20.25
C ILE A 663 -9.17 3.50 21.28
N GLU A 664 -8.27 2.59 21.64
CA GLU A 664 -8.60 1.43 22.48
C GLU A 664 -7.63 1.23 23.65
N ASN A 665 -8.10 0.48 24.64
CA ASN A 665 -7.31 -0.06 25.76
C ASN A 665 -6.63 1.00 26.64
N ALA A 666 -7.38 2.02 27.07
CA ALA A 666 -6.85 3.08 27.93
C ALA A 666 -7.71 3.24 29.20
N MET A 667 -7.19 3.91 30.23
CA MET A 667 -8.05 4.30 31.36
C MET A 667 -9.17 5.21 30.86
N PHE A 668 -8.79 6.20 30.05
CA PHE A 668 -9.67 7.01 29.23
C PHE A 668 -9.19 6.91 27.78
N CYS A 669 -10.01 6.46 26.83
CA CYS A 669 -9.61 6.53 25.43
C CYS A 669 -9.40 7.99 25.02
N MET A 670 -10.29 8.87 25.45
CA MET A 670 -10.15 10.31 25.24
C MET A 670 -10.49 11.12 26.49
N LYS A 671 -9.68 12.15 26.76
CA LYS A 671 -10.05 13.26 27.64
C LYS A 671 -10.21 14.53 26.83
N VAL A 672 -11.33 15.21 27.01
CA VAL A 672 -11.59 16.51 26.40
C VAL A 672 -11.24 17.60 27.40
N GLY A 673 -10.18 18.33 27.13
CA GLY A 673 -9.79 19.55 27.84
C GLY A 673 -10.14 20.82 27.05
N SER A 674 -9.80 21.96 27.63
CA SER A 674 -9.86 23.27 26.99
C SER A 674 -8.75 24.16 27.54
N TYR A 675 -8.51 25.32 26.91
CA TYR A 675 -7.58 26.32 27.45
C TYR A 675 -8.24 27.12 28.57
N ASN A 676 -7.42 27.55 29.53
CA ASN A 676 -7.80 28.44 30.62
C ASN A 676 -8.03 29.85 30.06
N ASN A 677 -9.26 30.14 29.61
CA ASN A 677 -9.48 31.33 28.78
C ASN A 677 -9.74 32.59 29.61
N GLU A 678 -8.83 33.54 29.43
CA GLU A 678 -8.89 34.93 29.90
C GLU A 678 -10.03 35.71 29.19
N GLU A 679 -10.34 36.91 29.69
CA GLU A 679 -11.48 37.75 29.31
C GLU A 679 -11.74 37.97 27.80
N GLU A 680 -10.76 37.78 26.92
CA GLU A 680 -10.85 38.12 25.49
C GLU A 680 -11.69 37.14 24.66
N ALA A 681 -11.58 35.84 24.87
CA ALA A 681 -12.36 34.85 24.09
C ALA A 681 -13.86 34.94 24.41
N ILE A 682 -14.18 35.28 25.66
CA ILE A 682 -15.54 35.54 26.15
C ILE A 682 -16.16 36.73 25.41
N LYS A 683 -15.39 37.81 25.21
CA LYS A 683 -15.84 39.02 24.49
C LYS A 683 -16.16 38.76 23.02
N LYS A 684 -15.51 37.79 22.39
CA LYS A 684 -15.69 37.45 20.97
C LYS A 684 -16.75 36.38 20.71
N GLY A 685 -17.22 35.68 21.75
CA GLY A 685 -18.09 34.51 21.58
C GLY A 685 -17.35 33.35 20.90
N ASP A 686 -16.04 33.27 21.10
CA ASP A 686 -15.20 32.20 20.58
C ASP A 686 -15.26 31.00 21.53
N PHE A 687 -15.42 29.80 20.94
CA PHE A 687 -15.55 28.55 21.69
C PHE A 687 -14.37 27.64 21.34
N ALA A 688 -13.78 27.01 22.35
CA ALA A 688 -12.90 25.87 22.12
C ALA A 688 -13.77 24.71 21.63
N GLU A 689 -13.49 24.23 20.42
CA GLU A 689 -14.28 23.19 19.77
C GLU A 689 -13.47 21.91 19.54
N THR A 690 -13.90 20.84 20.18
CA THR A 690 -13.43 19.48 19.88
C THR A 690 -14.44 18.81 18.95
N LEU A 691 -14.04 18.57 17.70
CA LEU A 691 -14.82 17.76 16.76
C LEU A 691 -14.29 16.34 16.76
N ILE A 692 -15.19 15.37 16.99
CA ILE A 692 -14.91 13.94 16.94
C ILE A 692 -15.81 13.38 15.85
N GLU A 693 -15.22 12.87 14.78
CA GLU A 693 -15.96 12.37 13.61
C GLU A 693 -15.51 10.95 13.25
N GLY A 694 -16.46 10.06 12.95
CA GLY A 694 -16.18 8.74 12.40
C GLY A 694 -15.28 7.88 13.29
N THR A 695 -15.27 8.12 14.60
CA THR A 695 -14.25 7.59 15.52
C THR A 695 -14.83 6.48 16.37
N ILE A 696 -14.06 5.39 16.52
CA ILE A 696 -14.35 4.27 17.41
C ILE A 696 -13.50 4.42 18.67
N MET A 697 -14.10 4.28 19.84
CA MET A 697 -13.36 4.20 21.09
C MET A 697 -13.86 3.04 21.95
N SER A 698 -12.99 2.18 22.46
CA SER A 698 -13.42 0.96 23.17
C SER A 698 -12.42 0.49 24.22
N ASN A 699 -12.86 -0.44 25.08
CA ASN A 699 -12.03 -1.06 26.13
C ASN A 699 -11.41 -0.03 27.08
N SER A 700 -12.24 0.57 27.94
CA SER A 700 -11.78 1.56 28.91
C SER A 700 -11.98 1.12 30.37
N SER A 701 -10.98 1.35 31.22
CA SER A 701 -11.10 1.05 32.66
C SER A 701 -11.91 2.09 33.45
N LYS A 702 -12.15 3.27 32.85
CA LYS A 702 -13.12 4.26 33.35
C LYS A 702 -14.08 4.62 32.21
N PHE A 703 -14.27 5.91 31.95
CA PHE A 703 -15.03 6.42 30.81
C PHE A 703 -14.22 6.26 29.53
N THR A 704 -14.89 5.99 28.42
CA THR A 704 -14.23 5.99 27.11
C THR A 704 -13.88 7.41 26.68
N CYS A 705 -14.80 8.35 26.83
CA CYS A 705 -14.58 9.78 26.59
C CYS A 705 -15.03 10.58 27.82
N PHE A 706 -14.15 11.43 28.36
CA PHE A 706 -14.46 12.20 29.57
C PHE A 706 -14.05 13.67 29.47
N SER A 707 -14.84 14.58 30.06
CA SER A 707 -14.46 15.98 30.21
C SER A 707 -14.74 16.52 31.61
N TRP A 708 -13.77 17.29 32.14
CA TRP A 708 -13.99 18.22 33.24
C TRP A 708 -14.27 19.59 32.64
N CYS A 709 -15.52 20.04 32.73
CA CYS A 709 -15.97 21.34 32.24
C CYS A 709 -15.56 22.44 33.23
N ALA A 710 -14.25 22.71 33.30
CA ALA A 710 -13.65 23.76 34.11
C ALA A 710 -13.45 25.09 33.36
N TYR A 711 -13.99 25.19 32.14
CA TYR A 711 -13.70 26.27 31.20
C TYR A 711 -14.99 26.86 30.62
N LYS A 712 -14.96 28.16 30.27
CA LYS A 712 -16.10 28.88 29.71
C LYS A 712 -16.47 28.38 28.31
N ASN A 713 -17.76 28.08 28.12
CA ASN A 713 -18.40 27.75 26.84
C ASN A 713 -17.65 26.70 25.99
N GLN A 714 -17.35 25.54 26.54
CA GLN A 714 -16.76 24.42 25.79
C GLN A 714 -17.78 23.84 24.79
N ARG A 715 -17.36 23.52 23.55
CA ARG A 715 -18.19 22.79 22.59
C ARG A 715 -17.52 21.48 22.19
N VAL A 716 -18.27 20.39 22.28
CA VAL A 716 -17.86 19.07 21.78
C VAL A 716 -18.89 18.58 20.78
N VAL A 717 -18.43 18.18 19.60
CA VAL A 717 -19.26 17.60 18.57
C VAL A 717 -18.86 16.14 18.38
N MET A 718 -19.84 15.24 18.44
CA MET A 718 -19.66 13.82 18.17
C MET A 718 -20.48 13.47 16.93
N LYS A 719 -19.80 13.22 15.81
CA LYS A 719 -20.43 12.91 14.53
C LYS A 719 -20.09 11.50 14.10
N ASN A 720 -21.10 10.66 13.88
CA ASN A 720 -20.90 9.28 13.44
C ASN A 720 -19.89 8.53 14.33
N CYS A 721 -20.14 8.42 15.63
CA CYS A 721 -19.19 7.83 16.58
C CYS A 721 -19.68 6.50 17.15
N VAL A 722 -18.73 5.64 17.53
CA VAL A 722 -19.01 4.36 18.18
C VAL A 722 -18.18 4.24 19.44
N TYR A 723 -18.84 3.89 20.54
CA TYR A 723 -18.22 3.65 21.83
C TYR A 723 -18.44 2.19 22.22
N GLY A 724 -17.36 1.51 22.59
CA GLY A 724 -17.35 0.14 23.06
C GLY A 724 -17.33 0.02 24.57
N GLN A 725 -17.05 -1.19 25.04
CA GLN A 725 -17.08 -1.58 26.44
C GLN A 725 -16.23 -0.64 27.32
N ALA A 726 -16.83 -0.12 28.38
CA ALA A 726 -16.15 0.65 29.43
C ALA A 726 -16.53 0.08 30.80
N ALA A 727 -15.68 0.23 31.82
CA ALA A 727 -16.04 -0.18 33.18
C ALA A 727 -17.14 0.72 33.75
N SER A 728 -17.17 1.98 33.33
CA SER A 728 -18.13 3.02 33.73
C SER A 728 -18.96 3.47 32.52
N PRO A 729 -19.83 4.50 32.61
CA PRO A 729 -20.50 5.06 31.43
C PRO A 729 -19.48 5.42 30.34
N SER A 730 -19.83 5.19 29.07
CA SER A 730 -18.88 5.37 27.98
C SER A 730 -18.52 6.85 27.77
N ILE A 731 -19.50 7.75 27.92
CA ILE A 731 -19.31 9.19 27.76
C ILE A 731 -19.62 9.89 29.09
N GLY A 732 -18.73 10.76 29.56
CA GLY A 732 -18.91 11.48 30.82
C GLY A 732 -18.53 12.95 30.72
N PHE A 733 -19.36 13.85 31.24
CA PHE A 733 -18.98 15.25 31.44
C PHE A 733 -19.37 15.70 32.84
N SER A 734 -18.46 16.39 33.51
CA SER A 734 -18.69 16.96 34.84
C SER A 734 -18.33 18.43 34.90
N SER A 735 -19.21 19.25 35.50
CA SER A 735 -18.87 20.64 35.86
C SER A 735 -17.70 20.63 36.84
N GLY A 736 -16.65 21.40 36.56
CA GLY A 736 -15.43 21.47 37.38
C GLY A 736 -15.50 22.46 38.54
N ASP A 737 -16.47 23.38 38.52
CA ASP A 737 -16.77 24.34 39.59
C ASP A 737 -18.22 24.86 39.49
N ASP A 738 -18.61 25.77 40.40
CA ASP A 738 -19.93 26.40 40.43
C ASP A 738 -20.01 27.76 39.70
N ASN A 739 -19.07 28.09 38.80
CA ASN A 739 -19.12 29.33 38.01
C ASN A 739 -20.11 29.27 36.82
N GLU A 740 -21.15 30.09 36.83
CA GLU A 740 -22.25 30.07 35.83
C GLU A 740 -21.80 30.26 34.38
N GLU A 741 -20.63 30.86 34.17
CA GLU A 741 -20.05 31.03 32.82
C GLU A 741 -19.38 29.75 32.29
N HIS A 742 -19.12 28.76 33.15
CA HIS A 742 -18.58 27.45 32.77
C HIS A 742 -19.73 26.54 32.32
N THR A 743 -19.95 26.51 31.00
CA THR A 743 -20.95 25.65 30.34
C THR A 743 -20.26 24.77 29.30
N CYS A 744 -20.83 23.58 29.06
CA CYS A 744 -20.38 22.69 27.99
C CYS A 744 -21.57 22.28 27.12
N ASN A 745 -21.39 22.34 25.81
CA ASN A 745 -22.38 21.91 24.83
C ASN A 745 -21.87 20.67 24.11
N LEU A 746 -22.53 19.53 24.34
CA LEU A 746 -22.34 18.30 23.58
C LEU A 746 -23.38 18.24 22.46
N ASP A 747 -22.92 18.14 21.22
CA ASP A 747 -23.75 18.07 20.02
C ASP A 747 -23.53 16.73 19.30
N ILE A 748 -24.58 15.91 19.23
CA ILE A 748 -24.55 14.58 18.61
C ILE A 748 -25.10 14.67 17.20
N GLN A 749 -24.29 14.33 16.20
CA GLN A 749 -24.63 14.42 14.80
C GLN A 749 -24.55 13.04 14.11
N GLY A 750 -25.58 12.69 13.35
CA GLY A 750 -25.62 11.39 12.68
C GLY A 750 -25.66 10.24 13.70
N ILE A 751 -24.89 9.17 13.45
CA ILE A 751 -24.96 7.97 14.27
C ILE A 751 -24.15 8.09 15.57
N LEU A 752 -24.70 7.58 16.66
CA LEU A 752 -24.01 7.35 17.91
C LEU A 752 -24.40 5.98 18.47
N ARG A 753 -23.46 5.03 18.48
CA ARG A 753 -23.67 3.67 18.99
C ARG A 753 -22.82 3.43 20.21
N ILE A 754 -23.43 2.94 21.29
CA ILE A 754 -22.72 2.65 22.55
C ILE A 754 -22.97 1.20 22.96
N TYR A 755 -21.93 0.37 22.88
CA TYR A 755 -21.92 -1.04 23.26
C TYR A 755 -21.43 -1.19 24.71
N ASN A 756 -22.27 -0.77 25.66
CA ASN A 756 -21.91 -0.79 27.07
C ASN A 756 -23.11 -1.12 27.96
N TRP A 757 -23.46 -2.40 28.02
CA TRP A 757 -24.52 -2.91 28.89
C TRP A 757 -23.91 -3.59 30.11
N LYS A 758 -24.46 -3.33 31.29
CA LYS A 758 -23.95 -3.85 32.56
C LYS A 758 -25.05 -4.57 33.35
N GLN A 759 -24.68 -5.68 33.96
CA GLN A 759 -25.52 -6.32 34.98
C GLN A 759 -25.57 -5.44 36.22
N ASP A 760 -26.65 -5.53 36.97
CA ASP A 760 -26.86 -4.76 38.21
C ASP A 760 -25.70 -4.89 39.22
N VAL A 761 -25.14 -6.09 39.36
CA VAL A 761 -23.98 -6.39 40.23
C VAL A 761 -22.68 -5.70 39.78
N ASP A 762 -22.55 -5.39 38.49
CA ASP A 762 -21.34 -4.82 37.88
C ASP A 762 -21.48 -3.31 37.62
N LEU A 763 -22.59 -2.68 38.01
CA LEU A 763 -22.83 -1.27 37.75
C LEU A 763 -21.85 -0.36 38.49
N ASP A 764 -21.11 0.45 37.74
CA ASP A 764 -20.30 1.55 38.27
C ASP A 764 -20.59 2.83 37.49
N LEU A 765 -21.57 3.60 37.95
CA LEU A 765 -21.93 4.89 37.32
C LEU A 765 -21.01 6.04 37.76
N VAL A 766 -20.20 5.85 38.79
CA VAL A 766 -19.35 6.89 39.36
C VAL A 766 -18.03 6.96 38.62
N GLY A 767 -17.44 5.83 38.27
CA GLY A 767 -16.25 5.76 37.43
C GLY A 767 -15.02 6.48 37.97
N GLY A 768 -14.92 6.60 39.29
CA GLY A 768 -13.78 7.19 39.97
C GLY A 768 -13.65 8.70 39.76
N ILE A 769 -14.77 9.43 39.72
CA ILE A 769 -14.80 10.88 39.44
C ILE A 769 -14.55 11.72 40.69
N THR A 770 -14.69 11.20 41.91
CA THR A 770 -14.40 12.01 43.12
C THR A 770 -12.91 12.10 43.44
N ASN A 771 -12.05 11.36 42.70
CA ASN A 771 -10.61 11.21 42.97
C ASN A 771 -10.32 10.67 44.39
N ASP A 772 -11.27 9.97 45.01
CA ASP A 772 -11.16 9.38 46.34
C ASP A 772 -11.78 7.98 46.29
N ASP A 773 -10.91 6.95 46.28
CA ASP A 773 -11.31 5.55 46.15
C ASP A 773 -12.31 5.12 47.25
N THR A 774 -12.27 5.73 48.44
CA THR A 774 -13.20 5.39 49.52
C THR A 774 -14.59 5.96 49.25
N ILE A 775 -14.65 7.22 48.83
CA ILE A 775 -15.91 7.91 48.48
C ILE A 775 -16.52 7.26 47.23
N ASP A 776 -15.72 6.99 46.20
CA ASP A 776 -16.17 6.37 44.95
C ASP A 776 -16.79 4.98 45.19
N ASN A 777 -16.13 4.13 45.99
CA ASN A 777 -16.66 2.80 46.34
C ASN A 777 -17.97 2.89 47.15
N LEU A 778 -18.05 3.83 48.08
CA LEU A 778 -19.25 4.04 48.89
C LEU A 778 -20.43 4.53 48.05
N LEU A 779 -20.19 5.48 47.14
CA LEU A 779 -21.20 5.97 46.21
C LEU A 779 -21.67 4.86 45.26
N LYS A 780 -20.75 4.03 44.78
CA LYS A 780 -21.08 2.84 43.97
C LYS A 780 -22.07 1.93 44.70
N GLU A 781 -21.78 1.54 45.94
CA GLU A 781 -22.68 0.67 46.73
C GLU A 781 -24.06 1.30 46.93
N VAL A 782 -24.11 2.60 47.26
CA VAL A 782 -25.35 3.35 47.47
C VAL A 782 -26.19 3.40 46.20
N ILE A 783 -25.58 3.74 45.07
CA ILE A 783 -26.27 3.85 43.78
C ILE A 783 -26.79 2.48 43.35
N GLN A 784 -25.96 1.42 43.43
CA GLN A 784 -26.37 0.06 43.11
C GLN A 784 -27.59 -0.38 43.93
N LYS A 785 -27.56 -0.16 45.24
CA LYS A 785 -28.67 -0.51 46.14
C LYS A 785 -29.91 0.33 45.86
N GLY A 786 -29.76 1.62 45.59
CA GLY A 786 -30.86 2.51 45.26
C GLY A 786 -31.58 2.14 43.95
N LEU A 787 -30.82 1.84 42.90
CA LEU A 787 -31.35 1.44 41.58
C LEU A 787 -32.01 0.05 41.56
N SER A 788 -31.85 -0.74 42.63
CA SER A 788 -32.55 -2.02 42.78
C SER A 788 -34.06 -1.86 42.99
N GLY A 789 -34.52 -0.68 43.42
CA GLY A 789 -35.93 -0.39 43.70
C GLY A 789 -36.84 -0.35 42.46
N LYS A 790 -38.15 -0.55 42.68
CA LYS A 790 -39.17 -0.54 41.60
C LYS A 790 -39.25 0.78 40.82
N ARG A 791 -38.87 1.90 41.43
CA ARG A 791 -38.86 3.24 40.79
C ARG A 791 -38.03 3.25 39.50
N PHE A 792 -36.90 2.56 39.50
CA PHE A 792 -35.94 2.56 38.40
C PHE A 792 -36.03 1.32 37.51
N GLU A 793 -37.06 0.50 37.67
CA GLU A 793 -37.21 -0.75 36.90
C GLU A 793 -37.26 -0.52 35.38
N HIS A 794 -37.75 0.64 34.95
CA HIS A 794 -37.83 1.05 33.54
C HIS A 794 -36.46 1.36 32.90
N LEU A 795 -35.40 1.57 33.69
CA LEU A 795 -34.03 1.77 33.20
C LEU A 795 -33.33 0.44 32.84
N PHE A 796 -33.98 -0.69 33.10
CA PHE A 796 -33.39 -2.01 32.94
C PHE A 796 -34.15 -2.84 31.92
N VAL A 797 -33.37 -3.49 31.06
CA VAL A 797 -33.85 -4.59 30.22
C VAL A 797 -33.67 -5.89 30.98
N LYS A 798 -34.65 -6.79 30.90
CA LYS A 798 -34.59 -8.11 31.53
C LYS A 798 -34.44 -9.20 30.47
N ASP A 799 -33.41 -10.02 30.60
CA ASP A 799 -33.25 -11.25 29.84
C ASP A 799 -32.88 -12.40 30.76
N SER A 800 -33.57 -13.53 30.63
CA SER A 800 -33.29 -14.77 31.35
C SER A 800 -33.17 -14.64 32.88
N GLY A 801 -33.87 -13.66 33.47
CA GLY A 801 -33.84 -13.39 34.91
C GLY A 801 -32.72 -12.44 35.38
N VAL A 802 -31.86 -12.01 34.46
CA VAL A 802 -30.81 -11.00 34.69
C VAL A 802 -31.30 -9.63 34.24
N ARG A 803 -30.93 -8.58 34.99
CA ARG A 803 -31.23 -7.19 34.67
C ARG A 803 -30.00 -6.52 34.10
N TYR A 804 -30.17 -5.85 32.96
CA TYR A 804 -29.13 -5.09 32.29
C TYR A 804 -29.51 -3.61 32.23
N MET A 805 -28.61 -2.73 32.64
CA MET A 805 -28.73 -1.29 32.43
C MET A 805 -27.69 -0.86 31.39
N HIS A 806 -28.10 0.03 30.48
CA HIS A 806 -27.20 0.62 29.49
C HIS A 806 -26.41 1.76 30.13
N CYS A 807 -25.08 1.67 30.07
CA CYS A 807 -24.14 2.66 30.59
C CYS A 807 -23.66 3.58 29.46
N GLY A 808 -24.61 4.31 28.86
CA GLY A 808 -24.38 5.19 27.72
C GLY A 808 -23.57 6.43 28.07
N MET A 809 -24.25 7.42 28.66
CA MET A 809 -23.66 8.71 29.03
C MET A 809 -24.08 9.13 30.44
N LEU A 810 -23.18 9.80 31.14
CA LEU A 810 -23.42 10.38 32.46
C LEU A 810 -23.01 11.85 32.48
N PHE A 811 -23.96 12.71 32.83
CA PHE A 811 -23.75 14.15 32.99
C PHE A 811 -24.10 14.53 34.41
N SER A 812 -23.14 15.05 35.15
CA SER A 812 -23.31 15.23 36.58
C SER A 812 -22.34 16.26 37.11
N GLY A 813 -22.68 16.91 38.22
CA GLY A 813 -21.64 17.27 39.16
C GLY A 813 -21.99 16.74 40.55
N LEU A 814 -21.50 15.55 40.86
CA LEU A 814 -21.48 15.06 42.25
C LEU A 814 -20.96 16.14 43.20
N ALA A 815 -20.00 16.96 42.76
CA ALA A 815 -19.51 18.14 43.48
C ALA A 815 -20.17 19.48 43.09
N HIS A 816 -20.66 19.65 41.85
CA HIS A 816 -21.10 20.94 41.28
C HIS A 816 -22.42 20.86 40.51
N LYS A 817 -23.11 21.98 40.28
CA LYS A 817 -24.35 21.93 39.49
C LYS A 817 -24.06 21.50 38.04
N ASN A 818 -24.86 20.57 37.49
CA ASN A 818 -24.75 20.18 36.08
C ASN A 818 -25.02 21.38 35.16
N ARG A 819 -24.06 21.72 34.29
CA ARG A 819 -24.13 22.79 33.28
C ARG A 819 -23.77 22.30 31.88
N VAL A 820 -23.99 21.02 31.65
CA VAL A 820 -23.80 20.39 30.34
C VAL A 820 -25.13 20.37 29.60
N THR A 821 -25.15 20.95 28.41
CA THR A 821 -26.29 20.86 27.49
C THR A 821 -25.99 19.80 26.44
N VAL A 822 -26.91 18.86 26.27
CA VAL A 822 -26.81 17.81 25.24
C VAL A 822 -27.85 18.10 24.16
N THR A 823 -27.43 18.13 22.90
CA THR A 823 -28.26 18.48 21.73
C THR A 823 -27.99 17.51 20.57
N GLY A 824 -28.84 17.59 19.53
CA GLY A 824 -28.69 16.81 18.31
C GLY A 824 -29.55 15.55 18.27
N ALA A 825 -29.07 14.51 17.59
CA ALA A 825 -29.83 13.33 17.17
C ALA A 825 -30.06 12.29 18.28
N LEU A 826 -30.43 12.70 19.50
CA LEU A 826 -30.62 11.78 20.64
C LEU A 826 -31.73 10.75 20.40
N GLU A 827 -32.93 11.22 20.04
CA GLU A 827 -34.11 10.37 19.80
C GLU A 827 -33.89 9.45 18.58
N GLU A 828 -33.28 9.95 17.52
CA GLU A 828 -32.95 9.16 16.31
C GLU A 828 -31.96 8.04 16.61
N ASN A 829 -31.09 8.23 17.61
CA ASN A 829 -30.19 7.19 18.10
C ASN A 829 -30.82 6.29 19.16
N GLY A 830 -32.07 6.54 19.56
CA GLY A 830 -32.84 5.73 20.50
C GLY A 830 -32.47 5.96 21.96
N PHE A 831 -31.82 7.08 22.29
CA PHE A 831 -31.48 7.41 23.69
C PHE A 831 -32.68 7.95 24.44
N ASP A 832 -32.84 7.48 25.67
CA ASP A 832 -33.71 8.05 26.68
C ASP A 832 -32.85 8.59 27.84
N HIS A 833 -33.44 9.40 28.71
CA HIS A 833 -32.72 9.98 29.84
C HIS A 833 -33.54 9.98 31.14
N GLU A 834 -32.82 9.89 32.26
CA GLU A 834 -33.39 9.99 33.61
C GLU A 834 -32.50 10.87 34.47
N GLU A 835 -33.12 11.76 35.25
CA GLU A 835 -32.42 12.52 36.28
C GLU A 835 -32.52 11.80 37.62
N ILE A 836 -31.37 11.37 38.14
CA ILE A 836 -31.25 10.63 39.39
C ILE A 836 -30.78 11.58 40.50
N GLN A 837 -31.65 11.77 41.48
CA GLN A 837 -31.38 12.51 42.71
C GLN A 837 -30.54 11.66 43.66
N ILE A 838 -29.20 11.80 43.62
CA ILE A 838 -28.29 10.95 44.43
C ILE A 838 -28.55 11.11 45.93
N SER A 839 -28.88 12.31 46.39
CA SER A 839 -29.24 12.58 47.78
C SER A 839 -30.41 11.72 48.27
N GLU A 840 -31.44 11.51 47.44
CA GLU A 840 -32.58 10.64 47.75
C GLU A 840 -32.14 9.17 47.87
N LEU A 841 -31.29 8.69 46.96
CA LEU A 841 -30.76 7.32 47.01
C LEU A 841 -29.95 7.08 48.28
N VAL A 842 -29.13 8.05 48.69
CA VAL A 842 -28.35 7.98 49.93
C VAL A 842 -29.29 7.93 51.15
N GLU A 843 -30.34 8.76 51.20
CA GLU A 843 -31.35 8.77 52.26
C GLU A 843 -32.08 7.43 52.42
N GLU A 844 -32.42 6.78 51.31
CA GLU A 844 -33.12 5.49 51.29
C GLU A 844 -32.23 4.31 51.71
N THR A 845 -30.93 4.39 51.41
CA THR A 845 -30.02 3.25 51.53
C THR A 845 -29.12 3.29 52.76
N ASN A 846 -28.71 4.47 53.21
CA ASN A 846 -27.81 4.70 54.34
C ASN A 846 -28.07 6.05 55.03
N LYS A 847 -28.94 6.04 56.05
CA LYS A 847 -29.34 7.25 56.81
C LYS A 847 -28.20 7.98 57.51
N VAL A 848 -27.12 7.27 57.87
CA VAL A 848 -25.94 7.90 58.50
C VAL A 848 -25.17 8.68 57.45
N LEU A 849 -24.91 8.07 56.29
CA LEU A 849 -24.26 8.75 55.17
C LEU A 849 -25.09 9.92 54.63
N ALA A 850 -26.41 9.77 54.60
CA ALA A 850 -27.32 10.83 54.18
C ALA A 850 -27.18 12.10 55.03
N SER A 851 -26.88 11.94 56.32
CA SER A 851 -26.62 13.09 57.21
C SER A 851 -25.26 13.74 56.97
N LEU A 852 -24.28 12.99 56.46
CA LEU A 852 -22.92 13.48 56.17
C LEU A 852 -22.83 14.17 54.79
N LEU A 853 -23.53 13.65 53.78
CA LEU A 853 -23.50 14.15 52.40
C LEU A 853 -24.65 15.12 52.08
N LYS A 854 -25.41 15.53 53.10
CA LYS A 854 -26.60 16.39 52.93
C LYS A 854 -26.21 17.74 52.32
N GLY A 855 -26.76 18.04 51.14
CA GLY A 855 -26.47 19.28 50.41
C GLY A 855 -25.11 19.31 49.72
N GLN A 856 -24.37 18.19 49.70
CA GLN A 856 -23.07 18.07 49.02
C GLN A 856 -23.16 17.35 47.67
N LEU A 857 -24.31 16.75 47.34
CA LEU A 857 -24.50 15.98 46.10
C LEU A 857 -25.57 16.62 45.23
N ASN A 858 -25.23 16.94 43.98
CA ASN A 858 -26.19 17.38 42.98
C ASN A 858 -26.76 16.18 42.18
N PRO A 859 -27.86 16.37 41.44
CA PRO A 859 -28.42 15.33 40.59
C PRO A 859 -27.46 14.93 39.48
N VAL A 860 -27.62 13.69 38.99
CA VAL A 860 -26.94 13.19 37.79
C VAL A 860 -27.97 12.90 36.72
N THR A 861 -27.68 13.24 35.47
CA THR A 861 -28.50 12.86 34.32
C THR A 861 -27.81 11.71 33.60
N VAL A 862 -28.53 10.60 33.44
CA VAL A 862 -28.04 9.44 32.68
C VAL A 862 -28.77 9.34 31.36
N TYR A 863 -28.03 9.05 30.30
CA TYR A 863 -28.59 8.74 28.99
C TYR A 863 -28.23 7.31 28.61
N GLY A 864 -29.21 6.56 28.12
CA GLY A 864 -28.97 5.19 27.71
C GLY A 864 -30.13 4.61 26.91
N TYR A 865 -29.93 3.38 26.42
CA TYR A 865 -30.99 2.62 25.77
C TYR A 865 -31.89 1.96 26.83
N THR A 866 -33.17 2.32 26.84
CA THR A 866 -34.18 1.76 27.75
C THR A 866 -35.15 0.81 27.04
N ASP A 867 -35.18 0.81 25.70
CA ASP A 867 -36.07 0.00 24.87
C ASP A 867 -35.31 -0.63 23.68
N GLU A 868 -35.08 -1.95 23.76
CA GLU A 868 -34.33 -2.71 22.73
C GLU A 868 -35.03 -2.76 21.36
N SER A 869 -36.31 -2.39 21.26
CA SER A 869 -36.99 -2.31 19.97
C SER A 869 -36.64 -1.05 19.18
N LYS A 870 -36.06 -0.04 19.85
CA LYS A 870 -35.73 1.28 19.28
C LYS A 870 -34.24 1.53 19.10
N THR A 871 -33.39 0.63 19.61
CA THR A 871 -31.93 0.71 19.47
C THR A 871 -31.39 -0.46 18.65
N PRO A 872 -30.35 -0.25 17.83
CA PRO A 872 -29.68 -1.34 17.12
C PRO A 872 -28.58 -2.00 17.96
N VAL A 873 -28.29 -1.51 19.16
CA VAL A 873 -27.35 -2.14 20.09
C VAL A 873 -28.12 -2.75 21.25
N LYS A 874 -28.11 -4.08 21.33
CA LYS A 874 -28.79 -4.85 22.37
C LYS A 874 -27.84 -5.25 23.50
N HIS A 875 -28.37 -5.68 24.62
CA HIS A 875 -27.58 -6.12 25.79
C HIS A 875 -26.67 -7.32 25.50
N ASN A 876 -26.96 -8.08 24.45
CA ASN A 876 -26.16 -9.21 23.95
C ASN A 876 -25.36 -8.89 22.68
N SER A 877 -25.33 -7.62 22.25
CA SER A 877 -24.55 -7.18 21.09
C SER A 877 -23.11 -6.89 21.50
N ASN A 878 -22.16 -7.31 20.66
CA ASN A 878 -20.76 -6.96 20.80
C ASN A 878 -20.37 -5.94 19.71
N LEU A 879 -19.44 -5.04 20.04
CA LEU A 879 -18.79 -4.22 19.03
C LEU A 879 -17.96 -5.15 18.12
N VAL A 880 -18.08 -4.98 16.81
CA VAL A 880 -17.27 -5.69 15.82
C VAL A 880 -16.73 -4.67 14.84
N HIS A 881 -15.41 -4.59 14.73
CA HIS A 881 -14.75 -3.79 13.70
C HIS A 881 -14.95 -4.51 12.36
N SER A 882 -15.55 -3.82 11.40
CA SER A 882 -15.88 -4.36 10.07
C SER A 882 -15.84 -3.27 9.01
N GLN A 883 -15.69 -3.67 7.75
CA GLN A 883 -15.74 -2.72 6.63
C GLN A 883 -17.10 -2.02 6.53
N GLU A 884 -18.21 -2.71 6.81
CA GLU A 884 -19.55 -2.12 6.85
C GLU A 884 -19.66 -1.07 7.94
N LEU A 885 -19.09 -1.31 9.12
CA LEU A 885 -19.03 -0.30 10.17
C LEU A 885 -18.23 0.91 9.72
N TYR A 886 -17.07 0.71 9.06
CA TYR A 886 -16.24 1.83 8.61
C TYR A 886 -16.93 2.67 7.53
N LYS A 887 -17.64 2.04 6.58
CA LYS A 887 -18.49 2.72 5.59
C LYS A 887 -19.56 3.58 6.27
N LEU A 888 -20.25 3.00 7.25
CA LEU A 888 -21.27 3.70 8.02
C LEU A 888 -20.70 4.92 8.76
N LEU A 889 -19.48 4.83 9.31
CA LEU A 889 -18.80 5.95 9.97
C LEU A 889 -18.45 7.09 9.00
N ARG A 890 -18.12 6.75 7.74
CA ARG A 890 -17.90 7.72 6.65
C ARG A 890 -19.21 8.30 6.08
N GLY A 891 -20.36 7.69 6.39
CA GLY A 891 -21.67 8.09 5.89
C GLY A 891 -21.98 7.56 4.48
N GLU A 892 -21.37 6.44 4.10
CA GLU A 892 -21.56 5.74 2.82
C GLU A 892 -22.77 4.81 2.77
#